data_AF-A0A5S3WI09-F1
#
_entry.id   AF-A0A5S3WI09-F1
#
_cell.length_a   1.000
_cell.length_b   1.000
_cell.length_c   1.000
_cell.angle_alpha   90.00
_cell.angle_beta   90.00
_cell.angle_gamma   90.00
#
_symmetry.space_group_name_H-M   'P 1'
#
loop_
_entity.id
_entity.type
_entity.pdbx_description
1 polymer ?
#
loop_
_entity_poly.entity_id
_entity_poly.type
_entity_poly.pdbx_seq_one_letter_code
_entity_poly.pdbx_strand_id
1 'polypeptide(L)'
;MEALKRNQVHEDDCTKPTILIVDDRPENHRVVKKILADMRANFHSAESGHEVLSLVLRHKYAVILLDVMMPGIDGFETASLLRMNDETKHTPIIFITAADHTEALEFKGYEVGAVDYLFKPINAHTLYSKVQVFLELEQQRTKLLQSFHDIQELENKNRLLLKSIGEGILGVDTQGRITYTNPATEKILGLNENMLVGADIAEFICLSTSLAGIANWENCKIFEHCTKGYTYRDSYGLFKDKEKRMFPAEFIATPIYENNTLFGVVIAFQDISQKRSIEEQLSRLSQFDTLTGLVNRSTFEKHLQQAIKRSLRHGREFSLLHLDLDHFKQVNDQFGHELGDILLQEVGHRIVKTVSDGDIVARIGGDEFVILLENFIEQHVRNEAVLAEHLLSHLSGAYHIRGNEIYIGPSIGIARFPGAGEDSVSVLRAVELAMYRAKKQGGQNFQFFTEELHLQALESLELEQKLRAAIEHQEFELHYQPQWDIANNKVNKVEALLRWFPADGNRVGPDVFIPKLEEMGLINKVGEWVVEQACLQAKKWRSEMLNPPCIAVNLSMEQLQREELPEMVFYLLQKYQLPADAIEVEVTEGMMIQNPQQAIEILNAFQRLGIAVAIDDFGTGYSSFSYLVHLPIDTLKIDREFVRKLGEDEKCEMVVRAIISLAHNMRLKVVAEGVETEQQLAFLLEQKCDHIQGYYFAKPASAAQVRLEL
;
A
#
# COMPACT_ATOMS: atom_id res chain seq x y z
N MET A 1 19.24 -40.96 10.90
CA MET A 1 20.06 -42.20 11.00
C MET A 1 19.33 -43.39 11.63
N GLU A 2 17.98 -43.40 11.67
CA GLU A 2 17.19 -44.58 12.11
C GLU A 2 16.30 -45.18 11.02
N ALA A 3 16.26 -44.61 9.81
CA ALA A 3 15.49 -45.14 8.68
C ALA A 3 16.30 -46.08 7.76
N LEU A 4 17.60 -46.25 8.00
CA LEU A 4 18.52 -47.05 7.17
C LEU A 4 18.83 -48.45 7.72
N LYS A 5 18.14 -48.89 8.78
CA LYS A 5 18.33 -50.23 9.40
C LYS A 5 17.26 -51.27 9.05
N ARG A 6 16.32 -50.97 8.14
CA ARG A 6 15.23 -51.91 7.78
C ARG A 6 15.41 -52.66 6.46
N ASN A 7 16.46 -52.41 5.68
CA ASN A 7 16.69 -53.07 4.38
C ASN A 7 17.72 -54.21 4.41
N GLN A 8 17.94 -54.85 5.57
CA GLN A 8 18.80 -56.04 5.68
C GLN A 8 18.03 -57.35 5.90
N VAL A 9 16.72 -57.36 5.67
CA VAL A 9 15.91 -58.57 5.76
C VAL A 9 15.02 -58.65 4.52
N HIS A 10 15.48 -59.37 3.49
CA HIS A 10 14.68 -60.16 2.55
C HIS A 10 15.56 -60.60 1.37
N GLU A 11 16.57 -61.41 1.66
CA GLU A 11 17.28 -62.15 0.60
C GLU A 11 16.86 -63.63 0.54
N ASP A 12 15.87 -64.05 1.34
CA ASP A 12 15.61 -65.47 1.58
C ASP A 12 14.16 -65.94 1.39
N ASP A 13 13.26 -65.08 0.87
CA ASP A 13 11.85 -65.44 0.66
C ASP A 13 11.50 -65.74 -0.81
N CYS A 14 12.43 -66.39 -1.51
CA CYS A 14 12.07 -67.13 -2.71
C CYS A 14 11.39 -68.42 -2.23
N THR A 15 10.07 -68.51 -2.41
CA THR A 15 9.28 -69.69 -2.09
C THR A 15 10.01 -70.95 -2.58
N LYS A 16 10.38 -71.83 -1.65
CA LYS A 16 11.17 -73.03 -2.00
C LYS A 16 10.39 -73.81 -3.08
N PRO A 17 11.03 -74.16 -4.21
CA PRO A 17 10.35 -74.91 -5.27
C PRO A 17 9.82 -76.22 -4.72
N THR A 18 8.65 -76.65 -5.19
CA THR A 18 8.00 -77.88 -4.69
C THR A 18 8.15 -79.00 -5.71
N ILE A 19 8.54 -80.19 -5.26
CA ILE A 19 8.63 -81.41 -6.07
C ILE A 19 7.45 -82.32 -5.71
N LEU A 20 6.77 -82.86 -6.72
CA LEU A 20 5.74 -83.88 -6.52
C LEU A 20 6.32 -85.26 -6.82
N ILE A 21 6.21 -86.19 -5.88
CA ILE A 21 6.64 -87.58 -6.03
C ILE A 21 5.41 -88.47 -6.08
N VAL A 22 5.27 -89.25 -7.15
CA VAL A 22 4.09 -90.07 -7.40
C VAL A 22 4.51 -91.52 -7.63
N ASP A 23 4.02 -92.41 -6.78
CA ASP A 23 4.26 -93.86 -6.85
C ASP A 23 3.19 -94.55 -5.99
N ASP A 24 2.68 -95.70 -6.41
CA ASP A 24 1.61 -96.43 -5.70
C ASP A 24 2.08 -97.08 -4.39
N ARG A 25 3.40 -97.13 -4.16
CA ARG A 25 4.01 -97.69 -2.96
C ARG A 25 4.63 -96.58 -2.09
N PRO A 26 4.12 -96.33 -0.87
CA PRO A 26 4.63 -95.26 0.00
C PRO A 26 6.10 -95.46 0.43
N GLU A 27 6.63 -96.68 0.33
CA GLU A 27 8.04 -96.99 0.54
C GLU A 27 8.94 -96.26 -0.47
N ASN A 28 8.52 -96.17 -1.73
CA ASN A 28 9.29 -95.54 -2.80
C ASN A 28 9.37 -94.02 -2.60
N HIS A 29 8.32 -93.38 -2.06
CA HIS A 29 8.35 -91.97 -1.71
C HIS A 29 9.44 -91.67 -0.69
N ARG A 30 9.61 -92.53 0.33
CA ARG A 30 10.64 -92.35 1.37
C ARG A 30 12.04 -92.45 0.77
N VAL A 31 12.25 -93.36 -0.18
CA VAL A 31 13.53 -93.52 -0.87
C VAL A 31 13.86 -92.28 -1.71
N VAL A 32 12.93 -91.84 -2.56
CA VAL A 32 13.12 -90.66 -3.42
C VAL A 32 13.34 -89.40 -2.58
N LYS A 33 12.53 -89.17 -1.52
CA LYS A 33 12.72 -88.05 -0.59
C LYS A 33 14.07 -88.10 0.10
N LYS A 34 14.55 -89.29 0.51
CA LYS A 34 15.85 -89.43 1.16
C LYS A 34 17.01 -89.11 0.20
N ILE A 35 16.92 -89.52 -1.06
CA ILE A 35 17.91 -89.18 -2.09
C ILE A 35 17.96 -87.67 -2.34
N LEU A 36 16.80 -87.02 -2.33
CA LEU A 36 16.67 -85.59 -2.61
C LEU A 36 16.72 -84.71 -1.35
N ALA A 37 16.97 -85.26 -0.16
CA ALA A 37 16.83 -84.57 1.12
C ALA A 37 17.70 -83.31 1.25
N ASP A 38 18.88 -83.31 0.60
CA ASP A 38 19.83 -82.20 0.61
C ASP A 38 19.44 -81.07 -0.36
N MET A 39 18.41 -81.25 -1.19
CA MET A 39 17.90 -80.19 -2.06
C MET A 39 17.03 -79.21 -1.28
N ARG A 40 17.21 -77.91 -1.52
CA ARG A 40 16.39 -76.83 -0.94
C ARG A 40 15.02 -76.74 -1.64
N ALA A 41 14.21 -77.80 -1.52
CA ALA A 41 12.89 -77.94 -2.11
C ALA A 41 11.86 -78.45 -1.10
N ASN A 42 10.59 -78.17 -1.34
CA ASN A 42 9.46 -78.79 -0.63
C ASN A 42 9.05 -80.08 -1.35
N PHE A 43 8.52 -81.06 -0.64
CA PHE A 43 8.14 -82.35 -1.24
C PHE A 43 6.69 -82.70 -0.93
N HIS A 44 5.89 -82.89 -1.98
CA HIS A 44 4.58 -83.51 -1.89
C HIS A 44 4.64 -84.94 -2.43
N SER A 45 3.74 -85.79 -1.93
CA SER A 45 3.63 -87.19 -2.31
C SER A 45 2.21 -87.47 -2.78
N ALA A 46 2.06 -88.34 -3.77
CA ALA A 46 0.77 -88.87 -4.19
C ALA A 46 0.88 -90.38 -4.46
N GLU A 47 -0.15 -91.13 -4.09
CA GLU A 47 -0.21 -92.59 -4.26
C GLU A 47 -1.03 -93.01 -5.49
N SER A 48 -1.68 -92.06 -6.17
CA SER A 48 -2.47 -92.34 -7.37
C SER A 48 -2.59 -91.12 -8.32
N GLY A 49 -2.91 -91.37 -9.59
CA GLY A 49 -3.15 -90.30 -10.57
C GLY A 49 -4.27 -89.32 -10.17
N HIS A 50 -5.31 -89.78 -9.48
CA HIS A 50 -6.40 -88.91 -8.99
C HIS A 50 -5.91 -87.90 -7.93
N GLU A 51 -5.00 -88.34 -7.06
CA GLU A 51 -4.41 -87.49 -6.03
C GLU A 51 -3.48 -86.45 -6.64
N VAL A 52 -2.71 -86.82 -7.67
CA VAL A 52 -1.89 -85.89 -8.46
C VAL A 52 -2.74 -84.75 -9.03
N LEU A 53 -3.83 -85.09 -9.72
CA LEU A 53 -4.72 -84.09 -10.33
C LEU A 53 -5.36 -83.17 -9.28
N SER A 54 -5.64 -83.68 -8.08
CA SER A 54 -6.14 -82.87 -6.97
C SER A 54 -5.09 -81.91 -6.40
N LEU A 55 -3.83 -82.38 -6.31
CA LEU A 55 -2.71 -81.64 -5.73
C LEU A 55 -2.23 -80.49 -6.62
N VAL A 56 -2.22 -80.69 -7.94
CA VAL A 56 -1.76 -79.65 -8.89
C VAL A 56 -2.73 -78.47 -9.02
N LEU A 57 -3.99 -78.64 -8.63
CA LEU A 57 -4.96 -77.54 -8.55
C LEU A 57 -4.68 -76.58 -7.38
N ARG A 58 -3.93 -77.02 -6.36
CA ARG A 58 -3.67 -76.26 -5.14
C ARG A 58 -2.23 -75.77 -5.04
N HIS A 59 -1.31 -76.43 -5.74
CA HIS A 59 0.11 -76.19 -5.64
C HIS A 59 0.78 -76.25 -7.01
N LYS A 60 1.75 -75.36 -7.24
CA LYS A 60 2.64 -75.42 -8.40
C LYS A 60 3.88 -76.24 -8.07
N TYR A 61 4.29 -77.07 -9.00
CA TYR A 61 5.45 -77.94 -8.86
C TYR A 61 6.52 -77.56 -9.86
N ALA A 62 7.77 -77.56 -9.39
CA ALA A 62 8.95 -77.35 -10.22
C ALA A 62 9.25 -78.57 -11.08
N VAL A 63 8.96 -79.79 -10.58
CA VAL A 63 9.03 -81.05 -11.34
C VAL A 63 8.14 -82.11 -10.69
N ILE A 64 7.58 -82.99 -11.51
CA ILE A 64 6.76 -84.14 -11.09
C ILE A 64 7.52 -85.42 -11.44
N LEU A 65 7.83 -86.23 -10.43
CA LEU A 65 8.38 -87.57 -10.58
C LEU A 65 7.22 -88.56 -10.58
N LEU A 66 6.93 -89.18 -11.72
CA LEU A 66 5.69 -89.92 -11.94
C LEU A 66 5.96 -91.38 -12.24
N ASP A 67 5.51 -92.30 -11.38
CA ASP A 67 5.56 -93.73 -11.69
C ASP A 67 4.62 -94.06 -12.86
N VAL A 68 5.10 -94.90 -13.79
CA VAL A 68 4.34 -95.29 -14.97
C VAL A 68 3.25 -96.31 -14.61
N MET A 69 3.59 -97.26 -13.73
CA MET A 69 2.73 -98.40 -13.39
C MET A 69 2.01 -98.15 -12.07
N MET A 70 0.81 -97.58 -12.13
CA MET A 70 -0.04 -97.33 -10.95
C MET A 70 -1.45 -97.91 -11.16
N PRO A 71 -2.14 -98.35 -10.10
CA PRO A 71 -3.50 -98.85 -10.20
C PRO A 71 -4.51 -97.73 -10.52
N GLY A 72 -5.49 -98.04 -11.36
CA GLY A 72 -6.49 -97.06 -11.82
C GLY A 72 -6.00 -96.27 -13.01
N ILE A 73 -5.75 -94.97 -12.82
CA ILE A 73 -5.18 -94.08 -13.84
C ILE A 73 -3.67 -94.28 -13.82
N ASP A 74 -3.10 -94.78 -14.91
CA ASP A 74 -1.66 -95.00 -15.03
C ASP A 74 -0.87 -93.70 -15.18
N GLY A 75 0.47 -93.77 -15.15
CA GLY A 75 1.31 -92.58 -15.27
C GLY A 75 1.17 -91.84 -16.61
N PHE A 76 0.90 -92.55 -17.71
CA PHE A 76 0.74 -91.93 -19.03
C PHE A 76 -0.61 -91.19 -19.13
N GLU A 77 -1.68 -91.77 -18.63
CA GLU A 77 -2.99 -91.14 -18.59
C GLU A 77 -2.96 -89.93 -17.63
N THR A 78 -2.29 -90.05 -16.49
CA THR A 78 -2.07 -88.92 -15.55
C THR A 78 -1.32 -87.77 -16.22
N ALA A 79 -0.22 -88.06 -16.93
CA ALA A 79 0.55 -87.04 -17.63
C ALA A 79 -0.26 -86.38 -18.76
N SER A 80 -1.07 -87.15 -19.51
CA SER A 80 -1.95 -86.61 -20.55
C SER A 80 -2.95 -85.60 -19.98
N LEU A 81 -3.53 -85.91 -18.82
CA LEU A 81 -4.45 -85.01 -18.12
C LEU A 81 -3.75 -83.75 -17.58
N LEU A 82 -2.52 -83.87 -17.09
CA LEU A 82 -1.70 -82.71 -16.69
C LEU A 82 -1.36 -81.80 -17.87
N ARG A 83 -1.23 -82.34 -19.08
CA ARG A 83 -0.97 -81.55 -20.30
C ARG A 83 -2.20 -80.82 -20.83
N MET A 84 -3.41 -81.26 -20.47
CA MET A 84 -4.66 -80.60 -20.86
C MET A 84 -4.97 -79.33 -20.04
N ASN A 85 -4.32 -79.13 -18.89
CA ASN A 85 -4.54 -77.96 -18.03
C ASN A 85 -3.48 -76.87 -18.29
N ASP A 86 -3.92 -75.65 -18.59
CA ASP A 86 -3.06 -74.50 -18.92
C ASP A 86 -2.02 -74.16 -17.84
N GLU A 87 -2.32 -74.45 -16.57
CA GLU A 87 -1.40 -74.19 -15.46
C GLU A 87 -0.30 -75.24 -15.30
N THR A 88 -0.56 -76.49 -15.73
CA THR A 88 0.35 -77.64 -15.53
C THR A 88 0.94 -78.18 -16.82
N LYS A 89 0.48 -77.70 -17.99
CA LYS A 89 0.90 -78.20 -19.31
C LYS A 89 2.40 -78.07 -19.58
N HIS A 90 3.07 -77.14 -18.89
CA HIS A 90 4.51 -76.92 -19.01
C HIS A 90 5.31 -77.43 -17.81
N THR A 91 4.66 -78.01 -16.80
CA THR A 91 5.37 -78.58 -15.66
C THR A 91 6.18 -79.80 -16.11
N PRO A 92 7.50 -79.86 -15.86
CA PRO A 92 8.31 -80.98 -16.30
C PRO A 92 7.92 -82.26 -15.55
N ILE A 93 7.73 -83.35 -16.30
CA ILE A 93 7.36 -84.67 -15.78
C ILE A 93 8.50 -85.65 -16.11
N ILE A 94 9.08 -86.26 -15.08
CA ILE A 94 10.08 -87.32 -15.21
C ILE A 94 9.41 -88.64 -14.87
N PHE A 95 9.33 -89.57 -15.82
CA PHE A 95 8.74 -90.87 -15.58
C PHE A 95 9.69 -91.79 -14.81
N ILE A 96 9.18 -92.50 -13.81
CA ILE A 96 9.88 -93.58 -13.12
C ILE A 96 9.31 -94.90 -13.65
N THR A 97 10.17 -95.81 -14.12
CA THR A 97 9.73 -97.00 -14.84
C THR A 97 10.68 -98.19 -14.61
N ALA A 98 10.22 -99.45 -14.76
CA ALA A 98 11.05 -100.65 -14.64
C ALA A 98 12.14 -100.77 -15.75
N ALA A 99 13.14 -101.65 -15.57
CA ALA A 99 14.27 -101.75 -16.52
C ALA A 99 14.02 -102.65 -17.74
N ASP A 100 12.87 -103.34 -17.80
CA ASP A 100 12.51 -104.37 -18.79
C ASP A 100 11.58 -103.87 -19.91
N HIS A 101 11.57 -102.55 -20.16
CA HIS A 101 10.65 -101.94 -21.12
C HIS A 101 11.10 -102.02 -22.58
N THR A 102 10.10 -101.98 -23.45
CA THR A 102 10.26 -101.90 -24.91
C THR A 102 10.36 -100.45 -25.37
N GLU A 103 11.12 -100.18 -26.44
CA GLU A 103 11.24 -98.84 -27.05
C GLU A 103 9.86 -98.18 -27.30
N ALA A 104 8.82 -98.97 -27.60
CA ALA A 104 7.46 -98.50 -27.82
C ALA A 104 6.83 -97.74 -26.63
N LEU A 105 7.20 -98.07 -25.38
CA LEU A 105 6.69 -97.41 -24.17
C LEU A 105 7.43 -96.09 -23.88
N GLU A 106 8.69 -95.97 -24.29
CA GLU A 106 9.45 -94.71 -24.23
C GLU A 106 8.89 -93.70 -25.26
N PHE A 107 8.63 -94.15 -26.50
CA PHE A 107 7.97 -93.31 -27.50
C PHE A 107 6.62 -92.77 -27.00
N LYS A 108 5.80 -93.61 -26.37
CA LYS A 108 4.48 -93.22 -25.83
C LYS A 108 4.58 -92.13 -24.77
N GLY A 109 5.59 -92.15 -23.89
CA GLY A 109 5.70 -91.10 -22.86
C GLY A 109 6.31 -89.80 -23.34
N TYR A 110 7.18 -89.81 -24.36
CA TYR A 110 7.59 -88.57 -25.03
C TYR A 110 6.43 -87.96 -25.83
N GLU A 111 5.56 -88.76 -26.46
CA GLU A 111 4.33 -88.26 -27.11
C GLU A 111 3.37 -87.59 -26.12
N VAL A 112 3.34 -88.07 -24.87
CA VAL A 112 2.55 -87.50 -23.78
C VAL A 112 3.28 -86.32 -23.08
N GLY A 113 4.49 -85.98 -23.55
CA GLY A 113 5.21 -84.78 -23.13
C GLY A 113 6.02 -84.92 -21.84
N ALA A 114 6.52 -86.13 -21.52
CA ALA A 114 7.55 -86.29 -20.51
C ALA A 114 8.88 -85.69 -20.97
N VAL A 115 9.62 -85.13 -20.02
CA VAL A 115 10.91 -84.50 -20.29
C VAL A 115 12.09 -85.45 -20.10
N ASP A 116 11.91 -86.53 -19.32
CA ASP A 116 12.97 -87.48 -19.01
C ASP A 116 12.43 -88.78 -18.36
N TYR A 117 13.30 -89.79 -18.20
CA TYR A 117 13.01 -91.08 -17.59
C TYR A 117 14.04 -91.50 -16.52
N LEU A 118 13.57 -92.27 -15.53
CA LEU A 118 14.35 -92.90 -14.47
C LEU A 118 13.99 -94.39 -14.37
N PHE A 119 15.00 -95.26 -14.45
CA PHE A 119 14.80 -96.71 -14.41
C PHE A 119 14.95 -97.28 -12.98
N LYS A 120 14.09 -98.22 -12.60
CA LYS A 120 14.16 -98.96 -11.32
C LYS A 120 15.17 -100.12 -11.46
N PRO A 121 16.13 -100.32 -10.53
CA PRO A 121 16.33 -99.57 -9.27
C PRO A 121 16.92 -98.17 -9.51
N ILE A 122 16.33 -97.16 -8.87
CA ILE A 122 16.68 -95.74 -9.09
C ILE A 122 18.11 -95.46 -8.64
N ASN A 123 18.95 -94.97 -9.56
CA ASN A 123 20.28 -94.48 -9.25
C ASN A 123 20.19 -93.08 -8.60
N ALA A 124 20.71 -92.96 -7.36
CA ALA A 124 20.63 -91.73 -6.57
C ALA A 124 21.26 -90.51 -7.26
N HIS A 125 22.43 -90.67 -7.88
CA HIS A 125 23.12 -89.58 -8.57
C HIS A 125 22.35 -89.11 -9.81
N THR A 126 21.73 -90.05 -10.52
CA THR A 126 20.95 -89.76 -11.74
C THR A 126 19.68 -89.00 -11.40
N LEU A 127 18.94 -89.45 -10.37
CA LEU A 127 17.74 -88.76 -9.87
C LEU A 127 18.08 -87.34 -9.38
N TYR A 128 19.14 -87.21 -8.58
CA TYR A 128 19.58 -85.90 -8.07
C TYR A 128 19.91 -84.93 -9.22
N SER A 129 20.74 -85.36 -10.17
CA SER A 129 21.17 -84.50 -11.29
C SER A 129 19.99 -84.03 -12.15
N LYS A 130 19.05 -84.94 -12.48
CA LYS A 130 17.89 -84.59 -13.32
C LYS A 130 16.94 -83.63 -12.62
N VAL A 131 16.66 -83.82 -11.33
CA VAL A 131 15.78 -82.94 -10.56
C VAL A 131 16.41 -81.55 -10.36
N GLN A 132 17.72 -81.49 -10.10
CA GLN A 132 18.42 -80.23 -9.84
C GLN A 132 18.27 -79.23 -11.00
N VAL A 133 18.39 -79.69 -12.25
CA VAL A 133 18.26 -78.84 -13.45
C VAL A 133 16.91 -78.11 -13.47
N PHE A 134 15.81 -78.80 -13.17
CA PHE A 134 14.48 -78.20 -13.19
C PHE A 134 14.24 -77.26 -12.00
N LEU A 135 14.85 -77.51 -10.84
CA LEU A 135 14.82 -76.58 -9.73
C LEU A 135 15.56 -75.27 -10.04
N GLU A 136 16.73 -75.35 -10.67
CA GLU A 136 17.51 -74.18 -11.08
C GLU A 136 16.76 -73.33 -12.12
N LEU A 137 16.13 -73.98 -13.11
CA LEU A 137 15.31 -73.30 -14.13
C LEU A 137 14.13 -72.54 -13.52
N GLU A 138 13.41 -73.15 -12.57
CA GLU A 138 12.26 -72.49 -11.93
C GLU A 138 12.69 -71.30 -11.05
N GLN A 139 13.85 -71.40 -10.39
CA GLN A 139 14.43 -70.28 -9.64
C GLN A 139 14.82 -69.12 -10.57
N GLN A 140 15.44 -69.39 -11.71
CA GLN A 140 15.79 -68.36 -12.69
C GLN A 140 14.54 -67.65 -13.25
N ARG A 141 13.50 -68.42 -13.59
CA ARG A 141 12.23 -67.88 -14.08
C ARG A 141 11.58 -66.93 -13.08
N THR A 142 11.58 -67.30 -11.80
CA THR A 142 11.00 -66.47 -10.73
C THR A 142 11.76 -65.15 -10.56
N LYS A 143 13.10 -65.20 -10.56
CA LYS A 143 13.96 -64.00 -10.48
C LYS A 143 13.74 -63.04 -11.66
N LEU A 144 13.57 -63.57 -12.87
CA LEU A 144 13.34 -62.77 -14.06
C LEU A 144 12.01 -62.00 -13.97
N LEU A 145 10.95 -62.66 -13.52
CA LEU A 145 9.64 -62.03 -13.35
C LEU A 145 9.66 -60.92 -12.28
N GLN A 146 10.39 -61.14 -11.18
CA GLN A 146 10.60 -60.12 -10.15
C GLN A 146 11.34 -58.90 -10.71
N SER A 147 12.45 -59.11 -11.40
CA SER A 147 13.26 -58.02 -11.98
C SER A 147 12.45 -57.20 -12.99
N PHE A 148 11.61 -57.85 -13.79
CA PHE A 148 10.71 -57.16 -14.72
C PHE A 148 9.71 -56.26 -13.99
N HIS A 149 9.15 -56.73 -12.88
CA HIS A 149 8.22 -55.95 -12.07
C HIS A 149 8.91 -54.73 -11.43
N ASP A 150 10.12 -54.92 -10.88
CA ASP A 150 10.90 -53.85 -10.25
C ASP A 150 11.24 -52.73 -11.24
N ILE A 151 11.62 -53.09 -12.47
CA ILE A 151 11.88 -52.12 -13.55
C ILE A 151 10.63 -51.30 -13.86
N GLN A 152 9.46 -51.95 -13.99
CA GLN A 152 8.21 -51.24 -14.26
C GLN A 152 7.82 -50.30 -13.10
N GLU A 153 8.06 -50.69 -11.85
CA GLU A 153 7.80 -49.84 -10.70
C GLU A 153 8.72 -48.61 -10.67
N LEU A 154 10.01 -48.81 -10.97
CA LEU A 154 11.01 -47.74 -11.07
C LEU A 154 10.66 -46.75 -12.19
N GLU A 155 10.30 -47.24 -13.38
CA GLU A 155 9.87 -46.40 -14.50
C GLU A 155 8.64 -45.56 -14.13
N ASN A 156 7.64 -46.19 -13.50
CA ASN A 156 6.44 -45.48 -13.04
C ASN A 156 6.76 -44.41 -11.99
N LYS A 157 7.62 -44.71 -11.02
CA LYS A 157 8.08 -43.74 -10.00
C LYS A 157 8.81 -42.56 -10.63
N ASN A 158 9.77 -42.81 -11.53
CA ASN A 158 10.50 -41.76 -12.24
C ASN A 158 9.56 -40.88 -13.06
N ARG A 159 8.59 -41.46 -13.76
CA ARG A 159 7.59 -40.71 -14.53
C ARG A 159 6.72 -39.81 -13.65
N LEU A 160 6.34 -40.26 -12.45
CA LEU A 160 5.57 -39.44 -11.51
C LEU A 160 6.38 -38.27 -10.94
N LEU A 161 7.66 -38.49 -10.59
CA LEU A 161 8.56 -37.44 -10.12
C LEU A 161 8.76 -36.35 -11.18
N LEU A 162 8.93 -36.73 -12.44
CA LEU A 162 9.11 -35.78 -13.55
C LEU A 162 7.82 -35.02 -13.89
N LYS A 163 6.65 -35.57 -13.53
CA LYS A 163 5.34 -34.88 -13.65
C LYS A 163 5.08 -33.88 -12.53
N SER A 164 5.65 -34.07 -11.35
CA SER A 164 5.45 -33.14 -10.22
C SER A 164 6.40 -31.94 -10.23
N ILE A 165 7.43 -31.97 -11.06
CA ILE A 165 8.35 -30.85 -11.28
C ILE A 165 7.69 -29.85 -12.24
N GLY A 166 7.58 -28.58 -11.84
CA GLY A 166 7.03 -27.50 -12.66
C GLY A 166 8.02 -26.91 -13.67
N GLU A 167 9.27 -27.37 -13.67
CA GLU A 167 10.32 -26.99 -14.61
C GLU A 167 10.29 -27.88 -15.86
N GLY A 168 10.47 -27.27 -17.02
CA GLY A 168 10.63 -27.98 -18.28
C GLY A 168 11.98 -28.67 -18.33
N ILE A 169 12.00 -29.95 -18.71
CA ILE A 169 13.21 -30.74 -18.91
C ILE A 169 13.26 -31.19 -20.36
N LEU A 170 14.40 -30.96 -21.01
CA LEU A 170 14.72 -31.40 -22.37
C LEU A 170 16.01 -32.21 -22.35
N GLY A 171 16.01 -33.37 -23.00
CA GLY A 171 17.23 -34.07 -23.39
C GLY A 171 17.59 -33.70 -24.82
N VAL A 172 18.84 -33.39 -25.08
CA VAL A 172 19.34 -33.01 -26.41
C VAL A 172 20.56 -33.86 -26.75
N ASP A 173 20.64 -34.38 -27.98
CA ASP A 173 21.81 -35.11 -28.45
C ASP A 173 22.98 -34.18 -28.81
N THR A 174 24.09 -34.76 -29.26
CA THR A 174 25.28 -34.00 -29.67
C THR A 174 25.07 -33.15 -30.93
N GLN A 175 24.03 -33.43 -31.73
CA GLN A 175 23.66 -32.68 -32.94
C GLN A 175 22.62 -31.58 -32.67
N GLY A 176 22.10 -31.47 -31.45
CA GLY A 176 21.11 -30.47 -31.10
C GLY A 176 19.66 -30.92 -31.28
N ARG A 177 19.41 -32.21 -31.53
CA ARG A 177 18.04 -32.73 -31.60
C ARG A 177 17.53 -33.10 -30.22
N ILE A 178 16.27 -32.76 -29.97
CA ILE A 178 15.60 -33.12 -28.72
C ILE A 178 15.35 -34.63 -28.72
N THR A 179 15.90 -35.33 -27.74
CA THR A 179 15.74 -36.78 -27.54
C THR A 179 14.69 -37.12 -26.48
N TYR A 180 14.41 -36.18 -25.57
CA TYR A 180 13.51 -36.37 -24.46
C TYR A 180 12.85 -35.06 -24.04
N THR A 181 11.61 -35.15 -23.55
CA THR A 181 10.91 -34.03 -22.93
C THR A 181 10.04 -34.51 -21.77
N ASN A 182 9.86 -33.68 -20.74
CA ASN A 182 8.87 -33.94 -19.69
C ASN A 182 7.54 -33.20 -19.99
N PRO A 183 6.44 -33.57 -19.29
CA PRO A 183 5.15 -32.92 -19.48
C PRO A 183 5.12 -31.43 -19.12
N ALA A 184 6.03 -30.95 -18.25
CA ALA A 184 6.12 -29.53 -17.94
C ALA A 184 6.64 -28.72 -19.13
N THR A 185 7.63 -29.24 -19.88
CA THR A 185 8.09 -28.64 -21.14
C THR A 185 6.94 -28.52 -22.14
N GLU A 186 6.12 -29.57 -22.29
CA GLU A 186 4.97 -29.54 -23.20
C GLU A 186 3.99 -28.41 -22.85
N LYS A 187 3.75 -28.22 -21.54
CA LYS A 187 2.88 -27.16 -21.03
C LYS A 187 3.48 -25.77 -21.23
N ILE A 188 4.78 -25.59 -20.98
CA ILE A 188 5.46 -24.29 -21.09
C ILE A 188 5.60 -23.87 -22.55
N LEU A 189 6.00 -24.77 -23.45
CA LEU A 189 6.16 -24.48 -24.88
C LEU A 189 4.85 -24.57 -25.67
N GLY A 190 3.82 -25.21 -25.11
CA GLY A 190 2.53 -25.44 -25.76
C GLY A 190 2.58 -26.47 -26.89
N LEU A 191 3.57 -27.35 -26.89
CA LEU A 191 3.83 -28.36 -27.93
C LEU A 191 3.80 -29.75 -27.31
N ASN A 192 3.24 -30.73 -28.03
CA ASN A 192 3.22 -32.12 -27.55
C ASN A 192 4.59 -32.79 -27.76
N GLU A 193 4.86 -33.85 -27.00
CA GLU A 193 6.09 -34.66 -27.11
C GLU A 193 6.46 -35.02 -28.55
N ASN A 194 5.49 -35.47 -29.36
CA ASN A 194 5.69 -35.87 -30.76
C ASN A 194 6.17 -34.73 -31.69
N MET A 195 5.97 -33.47 -31.31
CA MET A 195 6.45 -32.30 -32.07
C MET A 195 7.80 -31.82 -31.55
N LEU A 196 8.13 -32.11 -30.29
CA LEU A 196 9.38 -31.70 -29.65
C LEU A 196 10.49 -32.71 -29.93
N VAL A 197 10.24 -34.01 -29.71
CA VAL A 197 11.24 -35.06 -29.93
C VAL A 197 11.60 -35.14 -31.41
N GLY A 198 12.89 -35.04 -31.71
CA GLY A 198 13.46 -35.00 -33.06
C GLY A 198 13.62 -33.60 -33.65
N ALA A 199 12.98 -32.57 -33.07
CA ALA A 199 13.13 -31.19 -33.51
C ALA A 199 14.48 -30.59 -33.07
N ASP A 200 14.92 -29.55 -33.78
CA ASP A 200 16.15 -28.82 -33.47
C ASP A 200 15.91 -27.87 -32.28
N ILE A 201 16.73 -27.98 -31.24
CA ILE A 201 16.65 -27.14 -30.04
C ILE A 201 16.79 -25.64 -30.35
N ALA A 202 17.45 -25.29 -31.46
CA ALA A 202 17.62 -23.90 -31.91
C ALA A 202 16.31 -23.23 -32.33
N GLU A 203 15.25 -23.99 -32.60
CA GLU A 203 13.92 -23.45 -32.87
C GLU A 203 13.27 -22.84 -31.61
N PHE A 204 13.62 -23.37 -30.43
CA PHE A 204 12.96 -23.05 -29.16
C PHE A 204 13.81 -22.16 -28.25
N ILE A 205 15.14 -22.21 -28.36
CA ILE A 205 16.04 -21.41 -27.53
C ILE A 205 16.73 -20.34 -28.36
N CYS A 206 16.71 -19.08 -27.91
CA CYS A 206 17.47 -17.97 -28.48
C CYS A 206 18.61 -17.58 -27.52
N LEU A 207 19.82 -18.10 -27.78
CA LEU A 207 21.01 -17.91 -26.93
C LEU A 207 21.88 -16.71 -27.32
N SER A 208 21.37 -15.80 -28.15
CA SER A 208 22.09 -14.61 -28.58
C SER A 208 21.30 -13.35 -28.19
N THR A 209 22.00 -12.37 -27.62
CA THR A 209 21.50 -11.02 -27.33
C THR A 209 21.24 -10.20 -28.61
N SER A 210 21.49 -10.75 -29.79
CA SER A 210 21.10 -10.18 -31.07
C SER A 210 19.85 -10.88 -31.61
N LEU A 211 18.96 -10.13 -32.26
CA LEU A 211 17.73 -10.62 -32.91
C LEU A 211 17.99 -11.70 -34.00
N ALA A 212 19.25 -12.01 -34.31
CA ALA A 212 19.63 -13.18 -35.09
C ALA A 212 19.69 -14.40 -34.14
N GLY A 213 18.77 -15.34 -34.35
CA GLY A 213 18.74 -16.62 -33.65
C GLY A 213 20.05 -17.40 -33.76
N ILE A 214 20.16 -18.48 -32.98
CA ILE A 214 21.32 -19.38 -32.97
C ILE A 214 21.69 -19.76 -34.41
N ALA A 215 22.93 -19.49 -34.82
CA ALA A 215 23.42 -19.86 -36.15
C ALA A 215 23.86 -21.34 -36.25
N ASN A 216 24.11 -22.01 -35.11
CA ASN A 216 24.32 -23.46 -35.03
C ASN A 216 24.41 -23.93 -33.56
N TRP A 217 23.80 -25.07 -33.20
CA TRP A 217 23.91 -25.68 -31.86
C TRP A 217 25.38 -25.93 -31.46
N GLU A 218 26.18 -26.44 -32.39
CA GLU A 218 27.61 -26.76 -32.19
C GLU A 218 28.47 -25.54 -31.82
N ASN A 219 27.99 -24.32 -32.11
CA ASN A 219 28.71 -23.07 -31.85
C ASN A 219 28.10 -22.26 -30.69
N CYS A 220 27.16 -22.82 -29.94
CA CYS A 220 26.55 -22.13 -28.80
C CYS A 220 27.34 -22.34 -27.50
N LYS A 221 27.23 -21.37 -26.57
CA LYS A 221 27.93 -21.42 -25.27
C LYS A 221 27.57 -22.66 -24.43
N ILE A 222 26.34 -23.15 -24.57
CA ILE A 222 25.88 -24.38 -23.91
C ILE A 222 26.75 -25.55 -24.38
N PHE A 223 26.82 -25.78 -25.69
CA PHE A 223 27.57 -26.89 -26.26
C PHE A 223 29.06 -26.79 -25.95
N GLU A 224 29.65 -25.59 -26.02
CA GLU A 224 31.05 -25.36 -25.68
C GLU A 224 31.38 -25.69 -24.21
N HIS A 225 30.51 -25.32 -23.25
CA HIS A 225 30.73 -25.64 -21.84
C HIS A 225 30.49 -27.13 -21.54
N CYS A 226 29.43 -27.71 -22.10
CA CYS A 226 29.07 -29.09 -21.85
C CYS A 226 30.08 -30.09 -22.45
N THR A 227 30.67 -29.78 -23.61
CA THR A 227 31.77 -30.59 -24.21
C THR A 227 33.05 -30.57 -23.37
N LYS A 228 33.28 -29.53 -22.58
CA LYS A 228 34.38 -29.43 -21.61
C LYS A 228 34.06 -30.09 -20.26
N GLY A 229 32.87 -30.67 -20.09
CA GLY A 229 32.44 -31.31 -18.84
C GLY A 229 31.82 -30.37 -17.80
N TYR A 230 31.56 -29.11 -18.16
CA TYR A 230 30.99 -28.13 -17.23
C TYR A 230 29.49 -27.94 -17.44
N THR A 231 28.78 -27.71 -16.34
CA THR A 231 27.39 -27.24 -16.36
C THR A 231 27.35 -25.79 -16.80
N TYR A 232 26.50 -25.47 -17.77
CA TYR A 232 26.22 -24.09 -18.16
C TYR A 232 24.93 -23.62 -17.48
N ARG A 233 24.96 -22.46 -16.85
CA ARG A 233 23.79 -21.84 -16.23
C ARG A 233 23.63 -20.43 -16.76
N ASP A 234 22.41 -20.08 -17.11
CA ASP A 234 22.04 -18.72 -17.46
C ASP A 234 20.77 -18.32 -16.72
N SER A 235 20.84 -17.18 -16.05
CA SER A 235 19.69 -16.59 -15.37
C SER A 235 18.76 -15.84 -16.34
N TYR A 236 19.16 -15.72 -17.61
CA TYR A 236 18.37 -15.03 -18.63
C TYR A 236 18.60 -15.54 -20.06
N GLY A 237 17.77 -16.50 -20.49
CA GLY A 237 17.60 -16.89 -21.89
C GLY A 237 16.25 -16.43 -22.44
N LEU A 238 16.14 -16.29 -23.76
CA LEU A 238 14.86 -16.08 -24.43
C LEU A 238 14.42 -17.37 -25.12
N PHE A 239 13.22 -17.85 -24.81
CA PHE A 239 12.64 -19.06 -25.37
C PHE A 239 11.43 -18.71 -26.23
N LYS A 240 11.06 -19.60 -27.15
CA LYS A 240 9.91 -19.46 -28.05
C LYS A 240 8.86 -20.51 -27.78
N ASP A 241 7.60 -20.10 -27.71
CA ASP A 241 6.47 -21.02 -27.65
C ASP A 241 6.00 -21.45 -29.06
N LYS A 242 4.95 -22.28 -29.12
CA LYS A 242 4.30 -22.72 -30.39
C LYS A 242 3.88 -21.58 -31.34
N GLU A 243 3.62 -20.39 -30.82
CA GLU A 243 3.19 -19.20 -31.56
C GLU A 243 4.39 -18.30 -31.93
N LYS A 244 5.62 -18.75 -31.65
CA LYS A 244 6.87 -18.01 -31.80
C LYS A 244 6.94 -16.74 -30.94
N ARG A 245 6.16 -16.67 -29.87
CA ARG A 245 6.25 -15.57 -28.89
C ARG A 245 7.46 -15.81 -28.01
N MET A 246 8.22 -14.74 -27.80
CA MET A 246 9.44 -14.77 -26.99
C MET A 246 9.08 -14.59 -25.52
N PHE A 247 9.60 -15.45 -24.65
CA PHE A 247 9.46 -15.31 -23.21
C PHE A 247 10.82 -15.53 -22.50
N PRO A 248 11.07 -14.82 -21.39
CA PRO A 248 12.29 -15.01 -20.61
C PRO A 248 12.25 -16.33 -19.82
N ALA A 249 13.35 -17.07 -19.84
CA ALA A 249 13.52 -18.31 -19.09
C ALA A 249 14.88 -18.34 -18.36
N GLU A 250 14.90 -18.85 -17.13
CA GLU A 250 16.13 -19.28 -16.46
C GLU A 250 16.38 -20.75 -16.80
N PHE A 251 17.62 -21.13 -17.11
CA PHE A 251 17.93 -22.51 -17.48
C PHE A 251 19.31 -22.99 -17.04
N ILE A 252 19.41 -24.30 -16.87
CA ILE A 252 20.64 -25.02 -16.53
C ILE A 252 20.80 -26.16 -17.53
N ALA A 253 21.97 -26.24 -18.15
CA ALA A 253 22.35 -27.28 -19.08
C ALA A 253 23.48 -28.15 -18.51
N THR A 254 23.22 -29.45 -18.34
CA THR A 254 24.12 -30.41 -17.72
C THR A 254 24.50 -31.51 -18.72
N PRO A 255 25.80 -31.78 -18.95
CA PRO A 255 26.22 -32.82 -19.88
C PRO A 255 25.92 -34.23 -19.35
N ILE A 256 25.54 -35.13 -20.25
CA ILE A 256 25.39 -36.57 -20.00
C ILE A 256 26.54 -37.30 -20.67
N TYR A 257 27.21 -38.17 -19.92
CA TYR A 257 28.30 -39.00 -20.41
C TYR A 257 27.91 -40.48 -20.40
N GLU A 258 28.25 -41.19 -21.46
CA GLU A 258 28.19 -42.65 -21.54
C GLU A 258 29.56 -43.17 -21.98
N ASN A 259 30.16 -44.12 -21.25
CA ASN A 259 31.51 -44.66 -21.53
C ASN A 259 32.60 -43.58 -21.72
N ASN A 260 32.55 -42.49 -20.95
CA ASN A 260 33.49 -41.35 -21.04
C ASN A 260 33.41 -40.55 -22.35
N THR A 261 32.34 -40.73 -23.13
CA THR A 261 31.99 -39.94 -24.30
C THR A 261 30.73 -39.12 -24.03
N LEU A 262 30.69 -37.88 -24.53
CA LEU A 262 29.51 -37.02 -24.40
C LEU A 262 28.35 -37.64 -25.19
N PHE A 263 27.30 -38.05 -24.48
CA PHE A 263 26.10 -38.63 -25.07
C PHE A 263 25.08 -37.54 -25.45
N GLY A 264 24.98 -36.49 -24.63
CA GLY A 264 24.03 -35.40 -24.85
C GLY A 264 24.05 -34.38 -23.71
N VAL A 265 23.03 -33.54 -23.66
CA VAL A 265 22.85 -32.48 -22.66
C VAL A 265 21.41 -32.50 -22.14
N VAL A 266 21.24 -32.44 -20.81
CA VAL A 266 19.93 -32.17 -20.19
C VAL A 266 19.81 -30.67 -19.94
N ILE A 267 18.76 -30.06 -20.46
CA ILE A 267 18.39 -28.67 -20.20
C ILE A 267 17.16 -28.65 -19.30
N ALA A 268 17.31 -28.14 -18.10
CA ALA A 268 16.19 -27.81 -17.21
C ALA A 268 15.93 -26.30 -17.29
N PHE A 269 14.68 -25.88 -17.48
CA PHE A 269 14.32 -24.48 -17.66
C PHE A 269 12.98 -24.12 -16.99
N GLN A 270 12.85 -22.85 -16.63
CA GLN A 270 11.65 -22.29 -16.02
C GLN A 270 11.27 -20.96 -16.69
N ASP A 271 9.99 -20.79 -17.01
CA ASP A 271 9.44 -19.49 -17.44
C ASP A 271 9.45 -18.51 -16.26
N ILE A 272 10.19 -17.40 -16.42
CA ILE A 272 10.33 -16.35 -15.40
C ILE A 272 9.52 -15.08 -15.72
N SER A 273 8.62 -15.14 -16.72
CA SER A 273 7.80 -14.00 -17.15
C SER A 273 6.98 -13.41 -15.99
N GLN A 274 6.26 -14.26 -15.25
CA GLN A 274 5.43 -13.82 -14.13
C GLN A 274 6.28 -13.27 -12.98
N LYS A 275 7.40 -13.94 -12.68
CA LYS A 275 8.35 -13.49 -11.65
C LYS A 275 8.88 -12.10 -11.97
N ARG A 276 9.32 -11.86 -13.21
CA ARG A 276 9.79 -10.55 -13.66
C ARG A 276 8.71 -9.48 -13.64
N SER A 277 7.50 -9.79 -14.14
CA SER A 277 6.39 -8.84 -14.08
C SER A 277 6.09 -8.41 -12.65
N ILE A 278 6.13 -9.34 -11.69
CA ILE A 278 5.93 -9.04 -10.27
C ILE A 278 7.10 -8.21 -9.72
N GLU A 279 8.36 -8.56 -10.05
CA GLU A 279 9.54 -7.80 -9.63
C GLU A 279 9.54 -6.36 -10.19
N GLU A 280 9.18 -6.17 -11.45
CA GLU A 280 9.04 -4.87 -12.10
C GLU A 280 7.90 -4.05 -11.46
N GLN A 281 6.75 -4.68 -11.20
CA GLN A 281 5.63 -4.05 -10.49
C GLN A 281 6.02 -3.65 -9.07
N LEU A 282 6.68 -4.52 -8.30
CA LEU A 282 7.18 -4.22 -6.97
C LEU A 282 8.20 -3.07 -7.00
N SER A 283 9.09 -3.06 -7.98
CA SER A 283 10.07 -1.98 -8.19
C SER A 283 9.36 -0.65 -8.45
N ARG A 284 8.33 -0.64 -9.31
CA ARG A 284 7.53 0.55 -9.58
C ARG A 284 6.76 1.02 -8.34
N LEU A 285 6.09 0.12 -7.62
CA LEU A 285 5.34 0.45 -6.40
C LEU A 285 6.24 1.00 -5.29
N SER A 286 7.49 0.53 -5.22
CA SER A 286 8.47 1.05 -4.28
C SER A 286 8.94 2.46 -4.64
N GLN A 287 8.86 2.88 -5.91
CA GLN A 287 9.48 4.12 -6.40
C GLN A 287 8.50 5.23 -6.75
N PHE A 288 7.31 4.87 -7.22
CA PHE A 288 6.33 5.81 -7.78
C PHE A 288 5.01 5.80 -7.02
N ASP A 289 4.32 6.94 -7.02
CA ASP A 289 2.95 7.11 -6.54
C ASP A 289 1.99 6.40 -7.49
N THR A 290 1.09 5.57 -6.94
CA THR A 290 0.21 4.72 -7.76
C THR A 290 -0.86 5.49 -8.52
N LEU A 291 -1.21 6.69 -8.06
CA LEU A 291 -2.25 7.50 -8.70
C LEU A 291 -1.67 8.34 -9.83
N THR A 292 -0.60 9.10 -9.56
CA THR A 292 -0.04 10.10 -10.47
C THR A 292 1.12 9.58 -11.31
N GLY A 293 1.75 8.48 -10.92
CA GLY A 293 2.97 7.96 -11.55
C GLY A 293 4.23 8.78 -11.25
N LEU A 294 4.14 9.82 -10.43
CA LEU A 294 5.27 10.64 -9.98
C LEU A 294 6.12 9.89 -8.95
N VAL A 295 7.28 10.42 -8.60
CA VAL A 295 8.12 9.86 -7.53
C VAL A 295 7.32 9.86 -6.22
N ASN A 296 7.35 8.75 -5.48
CA ASN A 296 6.70 8.68 -4.17
C ASN A 296 7.55 9.32 -3.07
N ARG A 297 6.94 9.60 -1.92
CA ARG A 297 7.60 10.16 -0.74
C ARG A 297 8.92 9.46 -0.37
N SER A 298 8.91 8.13 -0.30
CA SER A 298 10.08 7.36 0.16
C SER A 298 11.29 7.49 -0.77
N THR A 299 11.03 7.65 -2.08
CA THR A 299 12.07 7.78 -3.10
C THR A 299 12.53 9.22 -3.20
N PHE A 300 11.60 10.17 -3.09
CA PHE A 300 11.91 11.58 -2.97
C PHE A 300 12.85 11.89 -1.79
N GLU A 301 12.56 11.35 -0.60
CA GLU A 301 13.42 11.54 0.59
C GLU A 301 14.85 11.04 0.36
N LYS A 302 15.01 9.90 -0.35
CA LYS A 302 16.34 9.40 -0.75
C LYS A 302 17.06 10.36 -1.70
N HIS A 303 16.35 10.91 -2.68
CA HIS A 303 16.91 11.90 -3.59
C HIS A 303 17.32 13.18 -2.87
N LEU A 304 16.47 13.71 -1.98
CA LEU A 304 16.79 14.90 -1.17
C LEU A 304 18.03 14.67 -0.29
N GLN A 305 18.14 13.51 0.37
CA GLN A 305 19.34 13.18 1.15
C GLN A 305 20.60 13.10 0.28
N GLN A 306 20.49 12.61 -0.94
CA GLN A 306 21.60 12.60 -1.90
C GLN A 306 21.97 14.02 -2.34
N ALA A 307 20.98 14.87 -2.62
CA ALA A 307 21.15 16.28 -2.98
C ALA A 307 21.91 17.04 -1.88
N ILE A 308 21.49 16.89 -0.62
CA ILE A 308 22.16 17.49 0.55
C ILE A 308 23.61 17.02 0.65
N LYS A 309 23.87 15.71 0.55
CA LYS A 309 25.24 15.15 0.59
C LYS A 309 26.11 15.68 -0.55
N ARG A 310 25.55 15.86 -1.76
CA ARG A 310 26.25 16.43 -2.92
C ARG A 310 26.55 17.91 -2.71
N SER A 311 25.56 18.68 -2.24
CA SER A 311 25.71 20.11 -1.91
C SER A 311 26.81 20.33 -0.88
N LEU A 312 26.78 19.61 0.25
CA LEU A 312 27.79 19.74 1.31
C LEU A 312 29.22 19.40 0.83
N ARG A 313 29.37 18.50 -0.15
CA ARG A 313 30.69 18.13 -0.70
C ARG A 313 31.20 19.06 -1.78
N HIS A 314 30.30 19.60 -2.61
CA HIS A 314 30.67 20.33 -3.83
C HIS A 314 30.29 21.82 -3.80
N GLY A 315 29.68 22.30 -2.71
CA GLY A 315 29.22 23.68 -2.55
C GLY A 315 28.12 24.09 -3.52
N ARG A 316 27.32 23.12 -4.02
CA ARG A 316 26.27 23.39 -5.01
C ARG A 316 24.91 23.59 -4.33
N GLU A 317 24.33 24.75 -4.50
CA GLU A 317 22.98 25.04 -4.01
C GLU A 317 21.92 24.24 -4.79
N PHE A 318 20.80 23.97 -4.11
CA PHE A 318 19.57 23.44 -4.72
C PHE A 318 18.37 24.17 -4.11
N SER A 319 17.26 24.18 -4.85
CA SER A 319 15.98 24.69 -4.34
C SER A 319 14.97 23.58 -4.19
N LEU A 320 14.14 23.70 -3.17
CA LEU A 320 13.02 22.83 -2.90
C LEU A 320 11.74 23.65 -2.98
N LEU A 321 10.78 23.20 -3.78
CA LEU A 321 9.44 23.78 -3.86
C LEU A 321 8.44 22.78 -3.29
N HIS A 322 7.55 23.24 -2.42
CA HIS A 322 6.42 22.47 -1.89
C HIS A 322 5.14 23.16 -2.34
N LEU A 323 4.29 22.42 -3.06
CA LEU A 323 3.02 22.86 -3.58
C LEU A 323 1.89 22.11 -2.87
N ASP A 324 0.85 22.84 -2.49
CA ASP A 324 -0.41 22.30 -1.99
C ASP A 324 -1.56 22.93 -2.76
N LEU A 325 -2.56 22.13 -3.13
CA LEU A 325 -3.72 22.61 -3.90
C LEU A 325 -4.77 23.24 -2.97
N ASP A 326 -4.97 24.54 -3.11
CA ASP A 326 -5.89 25.28 -2.25
C ASP A 326 -7.33 24.74 -2.39
N HIS A 327 -7.97 24.49 -1.24
CA HIS A 327 -9.36 24.03 -1.17
C HIS A 327 -9.66 22.68 -1.88
N PHE A 328 -8.66 21.82 -2.12
CA PHE A 328 -8.87 20.49 -2.73
C PHE A 328 -9.91 19.63 -1.99
N LYS A 329 -9.98 19.75 -0.66
CA LYS A 329 -11.01 19.07 0.14
C LYS A 329 -12.42 19.45 -0.30
N GLN A 330 -12.69 20.72 -0.60
CA GLN A 330 -14.01 21.17 -1.07
C GLN A 330 -14.34 20.57 -2.43
N VAL A 331 -13.35 20.39 -3.30
CA VAL A 331 -13.52 19.68 -4.59
C VAL A 331 -13.94 18.23 -4.34
N ASN A 332 -13.29 17.52 -3.40
CA ASN A 332 -13.68 16.16 -3.04
C ASN A 332 -15.09 16.10 -2.43
N ASP A 333 -15.43 17.03 -1.55
CA ASP A 333 -16.73 17.08 -0.89
C ASP A 333 -17.86 17.39 -1.89
N GLN A 334 -17.60 18.20 -2.92
CA GLN A 334 -18.58 18.59 -3.94
C GLN A 334 -18.70 17.59 -5.10
N PHE A 335 -17.59 17.00 -5.55
CA PHE A 335 -17.54 16.20 -6.79
C PHE A 335 -17.19 14.72 -6.57
N GLY A 336 -16.82 14.34 -5.35
CA GLY A 336 -16.42 12.98 -4.97
C GLY A 336 -14.94 12.67 -5.25
N HIS A 337 -14.42 11.67 -4.52
CA HIS A 337 -13.00 11.30 -4.56
C HIS A 337 -12.51 10.82 -5.93
N GLU A 338 -13.33 10.15 -6.74
CA GLU A 338 -12.92 9.74 -8.10
C GLU A 338 -12.54 10.94 -8.98
N LEU A 339 -13.27 12.06 -8.84
CA LEU A 339 -13.04 13.27 -9.62
C LEU A 339 -11.80 14.02 -9.10
N GLY A 340 -11.60 14.02 -7.77
CA GLY A 340 -10.37 14.49 -7.14
C GLY A 340 -9.14 13.70 -7.57
N ASP A 341 -9.25 12.38 -7.71
CA ASP A 341 -8.16 11.53 -8.18
C ASP A 341 -7.73 11.86 -9.61
N ILE A 342 -8.70 12.07 -10.52
CA ILE A 342 -8.41 12.50 -11.90
C ILE A 342 -7.80 13.92 -11.91
N LEU A 343 -8.26 14.81 -11.03
CA LEU A 343 -7.70 16.14 -10.89
C LEU A 343 -6.23 16.08 -10.47
N LEU A 344 -5.87 15.24 -9.50
CA LEU A 344 -4.49 15.05 -9.07
C LEU A 344 -3.59 14.47 -10.18
N GLN A 345 -4.13 13.59 -11.02
CA GLN A 345 -3.42 13.09 -12.21
C GLN A 345 -3.13 14.20 -13.21
N GLU A 346 -4.12 15.04 -13.51
CA GLU A 346 -3.96 16.19 -14.42
C GLU A 346 -3.00 17.24 -13.86
N VAL A 347 -3.05 17.51 -12.55
CA VAL A 347 -2.11 18.39 -11.85
C VAL A 347 -0.69 17.86 -11.98
N GLY A 348 -0.46 16.58 -11.66
CA GLY A 348 0.86 15.95 -11.78
C GLY A 348 1.41 16.04 -13.21
N HIS A 349 0.57 15.81 -14.21
CA HIS A 349 0.93 15.94 -15.61
C HIS A 349 1.27 17.39 -16.02
N ARG A 350 0.53 18.40 -15.53
CA ARG A 350 0.84 19.82 -15.75
C ARG A 350 2.16 20.22 -15.09
N ILE A 351 2.44 19.74 -13.88
CA ILE A 351 3.72 19.99 -13.19
C ILE A 351 4.88 19.46 -14.04
N VAL A 352 4.82 18.19 -14.45
CA VAL A 352 5.88 17.54 -15.25
C VAL A 352 6.14 18.29 -16.57
N LYS A 353 5.09 18.81 -17.23
CA LYS A 353 5.25 19.62 -18.45
C LYS A 353 5.90 20.98 -18.22
N THR A 354 5.86 21.49 -16.99
CA THR A 354 6.35 22.83 -16.64
C THR A 354 7.81 22.79 -16.18
N VAL A 355 8.21 21.71 -15.50
CA VAL A 355 9.58 21.48 -15.03
C VAL A 355 10.49 20.92 -16.12
N SER A 356 11.81 20.91 -15.89
CA SER A 356 12.78 20.36 -16.84
C SER A 356 13.03 18.87 -16.56
N ASP A 357 13.50 18.10 -17.55
CA ASP A 357 13.79 16.65 -17.41
C ASP A 357 14.82 16.30 -16.32
N GLY A 358 15.62 17.28 -15.87
CA GLY A 358 16.60 17.10 -14.79
C GLY A 358 16.05 17.32 -13.38
N ASP A 359 14.84 17.88 -13.26
CA ASP A 359 14.20 18.19 -11.98
C ASP A 359 13.43 16.96 -11.47
N ILE A 360 13.36 16.79 -10.15
CA ILE A 360 12.62 15.67 -9.55
C ILE A 360 11.26 16.17 -9.07
N VAL A 361 10.19 15.59 -9.60
CA VAL A 361 8.82 15.85 -9.18
C VAL A 361 8.27 14.66 -8.41
N ALA A 362 7.75 14.92 -7.22
CA ALA A 362 7.18 13.92 -6.34
C ALA A 362 5.79 14.32 -5.84
N ARG A 363 4.96 13.32 -5.54
CA ARG A 363 3.75 13.49 -4.73
C ARG A 363 4.00 12.86 -3.37
N ILE A 364 3.93 13.67 -2.32
CA ILE A 364 4.30 13.22 -0.96
C ILE A 364 3.09 12.67 -0.17
N GLY A 365 1.88 13.07 -0.55
CA GLY A 365 0.61 12.59 0.01
C GLY A 365 -0.54 13.54 -0.34
N GLY A 366 -1.79 13.07 -0.29
CA GLY A 366 -2.96 13.92 -0.50
C GLY A 366 -2.88 14.76 -1.79
N ASP A 367 -2.94 16.07 -1.62
CA ASP A 367 -2.84 17.15 -2.61
C ASP A 367 -1.48 17.86 -2.63
N GLU A 368 -0.48 17.28 -1.96
CA GLU A 368 0.85 17.86 -1.81
C GLU A 368 1.86 17.30 -2.83
N PHE A 369 2.53 18.22 -3.52
CA PHE A 369 3.56 17.94 -4.51
C PHE A 369 4.86 18.64 -4.12
N VAL A 370 5.99 18.01 -4.44
CA VAL A 370 7.31 18.56 -4.12
C VAL A 370 8.20 18.49 -5.35
N ILE A 371 8.94 19.56 -5.61
CA ILE A 371 9.86 19.68 -6.74
C ILE A 371 11.25 20.00 -6.19
N LEU A 372 12.22 19.14 -6.51
CA LEU A 372 13.64 19.35 -6.21
C LEU A 372 14.36 19.81 -7.46
N LEU A 373 14.88 21.04 -7.42
CA LEU A 373 15.63 21.67 -8.49
C LEU A 373 17.14 21.53 -8.24
N GLU A 374 17.79 20.65 -9.00
CA GLU A 374 19.24 20.48 -8.99
C GLU A 374 19.88 21.15 -10.23
N ASN A 375 20.93 21.95 -10.03
CA ASN A 375 21.74 22.68 -11.03
C ASN A 375 21.26 24.09 -11.40
N PHE A 376 21.67 25.06 -10.57
CA PHE A 376 21.80 26.46 -10.98
C PHE A 376 22.98 26.60 -11.94
N ILE A 377 22.71 26.93 -13.20
CA ILE A 377 23.70 27.58 -14.04
C ILE A 377 23.42 29.07 -13.92
N GLU A 378 24.33 29.83 -13.28
CA GLU A 378 24.24 31.30 -13.04
C GLU A 378 23.97 32.14 -14.29
N GLN A 379 24.01 31.54 -15.49
CA GLN A 379 23.83 32.20 -16.79
C GLN A 379 22.49 31.87 -17.48
N HIS A 380 21.51 31.25 -16.81
CA HIS A 380 20.19 30.98 -17.41
C HIS A 380 19.02 31.69 -16.72
N VAL A 381 18.06 32.10 -17.56
CA VAL A 381 16.84 32.89 -17.32
C VAL A 381 15.79 32.17 -16.43
N ARG A 382 16.09 30.98 -15.91
CA ARG A 382 15.16 30.17 -15.09
C ARG A 382 15.62 30.17 -13.63
N ASN A 383 15.13 31.15 -12.87
CA ASN A 383 15.18 31.19 -11.40
C ASN A 383 13.97 30.43 -10.83
N GLU A 384 14.08 29.85 -9.62
CA GLU A 384 12.98 29.22 -8.89
C GLU A 384 11.73 30.11 -8.77
N ALA A 385 11.89 31.44 -8.70
CA ALA A 385 10.76 32.38 -8.76
C ALA A 385 10.01 32.30 -10.10
N VAL A 386 10.74 32.25 -11.22
CA VAL A 386 10.16 32.15 -12.58
C VAL A 386 9.45 30.80 -12.74
N LEU A 387 10.04 29.72 -12.21
CA LEU A 387 9.36 28.43 -12.22
C LEU A 387 8.08 28.45 -11.38
N ALA A 388 8.11 29.07 -10.19
CA ALA A 388 6.92 29.18 -9.34
C ALA A 388 5.81 29.99 -10.02
N GLU A 389 6.12 31.10 -10.69
CA GLU A 389 5.16 31.87 -11.50
C GLU A 389 4.57 31.04 -12.66
N HIS A 390 5.41 30.25 -13.35
CA HIS A 390 4.94 29.36 -14.39
C HIS A 390 4.03 28.26 -13.83
N LEU A 391 4.40 27.65 -12.70
CA LEU A 391 3.56 26.64 -12.04
C LEU A 391 2.23 27.24 -11.61
N LEU A 392 2.22 28.42 -10.97
CA LEU A 392 0.99 29.12 -10.59
C LEU A 392 0.08 29.38 -11.79
N SER A 393 0.61 29.94 -12.87
CA SER A 393 -0.18 30.25 -14.07
C SER A 393 -0.73 29.01 -14.78
N HIS A 394 0.05 27.93 -14.91
CA HIS A 394 -0.39 26.71 -15.58
C HIS A 394 -1.33 25.87 -14.72
N LEU A 395 -1.13 25.85 -13.40
CA LEU A 395 -1.95 25.07 -12.49
C LEU A 395 -3.27 25.77 -12.16
N SER A 396 -3.34 27.10 -12.20
CA SER A 396 -4.58 27.85 -11.94
C SER A 396 -5.57 27.88 -13.12
N GLY A 397 -5.19 27.35 -14.28
CA GLY A 397 -6.08 27.24 -15.45
C GLY A 397 -7.17 26.17 -15.27
N ALA A 398 -8.31 26.35 -15.94
CA ALA A 398 -9.46 25.44 -15.86
C ALA A 398 -9.13 23.96 -16.14
N TYR A 399 -9.60 23.06 -15.28
CA TYR A 399 -9.55 21.60 -15.47
C TYR A 399 -10.89 21.10 -15.98
N HIS A 400 -10.86 20.49 -17.17
CA HIS A 400 -12.05 19.95 -17.83
C HIS A 400 -12.14 18.44 -17.57
N ILE A 401 -12.89 18.04 -16.54
CA ILE A 401 -12.94 16.65 -16.09
C ILE A 401 -14.37 16.13 -16.09
N ARG A 402 -14.65 15.09 -16.88
CA ARG A 402 -15.98 14.46 -17.02
C ARG A 402 -17.12 15.46 -17.30
N GLY A 403 -16.83 16.56 -18.02
CA GLY A 403 -17.81 17.60 -18.37
C GLY A 403 -17.97 18.73 -17.34
N ASN A 404 -17.27 18.65 -16.20
CA ASN A 404 -17.18 19.75 -15.22
C ASN A 404 -15.96 20.63 -15.52
N GLU A 405 -16.08 21.91 -15.21
CA GLU A 405 -14.98 22.87 -15.24
C GLU A 405 -14.60 23.23 -13.81
N ILE A 406 -13.37 22.86 -13.41
CA ILE A 406 -12.87 23.03 -12.04
C ILE A 406 -11.72 24.04 -12.06
N TYR A 407 -11.75 24.99 -11.15
CA TYR A 407 -10.70 26.00 -10.95
C TYR A 407 -10.05 25.75 -9.60
N ILE A 408 -8.76 25.44 -9.61
CA ILE A 408 -7.95 25.24 -8.41
C ILE A 408 -6.55 25.79 -8.66
N GLY A 409 -5.95 26.43 -7.67
CA GLY A 409 -4.59 26.98 -7.75
C GLY A 409 -3.73 26.44 -6.61
N PRO A 410 -2.40 26.39 -6.77
CA PRO A 410 -1.51 25.94 -5.72
C PRO A 410 -1.03 27.10 -4.84
N SER A 411 -0.84 26.84 -3.56
CA SER A 411 0.05 27.61 -2.69
C SER A 411 1.44 26.99 -2.71
N ILE A 412 2.48 27.79 -2.96
CA ILE A 412 3.85 27.29 -3.15
C ILE A 412 4.81 27.86 -2.09
N GLY A 413 5.51 26.98 -1.36
CA GLY A 413 6.67 27.34 -0.55
C GLY A 413 7.96 27.06 -1.31
N ILE A 414 8.97 27.92 -1.13
CA ILE A 414 10.29 27.77 -1.75
C ILE A 414 11.38 27.87 -0.69
N ALA A 415 12.30 26.90 -0.63
CA ALA A 415 13.43 26.90 0.28
C ALA A 415 14.75 26.63 -0.46
N ARG A 416 15.79 27.41 -0.15
CA ARG A 416 17.14 27.24 -0.72
C ARG A 416 18.07 26.58 0.28
N PHE A 417 18.77 25.54 -0.12
CA PHE A 417 19.84 24.94 0.68
C PHE A 417 21.20 25.54 0.28
N PRO A 418 22.07 25.94 1.24
CA PRO A 418 22.05 25.60 2.68
C PRO A 418 21.28 26.54 3.61
N GLY A 419 20.70 27.65 3.13
CA GLY A 419 20.02 28.64 3.99
C GLY A 419 18.77 28.15 4.72
N ALA A 420 18.20 27.02 4.30
CA ALA A 420 16.97 26.44 4.84
C ALA A 420 17.16 25.33 5.87
N GLY A 421 18.40 25.01 6.27
CA GLY A 421 18.72 23.97 7.24
C GLY A 421 19.90 23.08 6.84
N GLU A 422 20.28 22.14 7.70
CA GLU A 422 21.45 21.25 7.50
C GLU A 422 21.08 19.82 7.08
N ASP A 423 19.81 19.44 7.22
CA ASP A 423 19.32 18.07 7.03
C ASP A 423 17.96 18.05 6.29
N SER A 424 17.52 16.87 5.86
CA SER A 424 16.28 16.74 5.07
C SER A 424 15.03 17.19 5.82
N VAL A 425 14.97 16.99 7.13
CA VAL A 425 13.81 17.35 7.96
C VAL A 425 13.74 18.86 8.12
N SER A 426 14.87 19.52 8.39
CA SER A 426 14.91 20.98 8.51
C SER A 426 14.54 21.68 7.20
N VAL A 427 15.05 21.20 6.07
CA VAL A 427 14.73 21.77 4.73
C VAL A 427 13.25 21.57 4.36
N LEU A 428 12.68 20.40 4.62
CA LEU A 428 11.25 20.13 4.38
C LEU A 428 10.36 21.05 5.25
N ARG A 429 10.71 21.19 6.53
CA ARG A 429 9.98 22.07 7.44
C ARG A 429 10.08 23.54 7.02
N ALA A 430 11.24 23.99 6.52
CA ALA A 430 11.44 25.34 6.03
C ALA A 430 10.55 25.64 4.81
N VAL A 431 10.46 24.72 3.84
CA VAL A 431 9.61 24.91 2.67
C VAL A 431 8.12 24.85 3.02
N GLU A 432 7.71 23.98 3.95
CA GLU A 432 6.34 23.91 4.48
C GLU A 432 5.92 25.22 5.17
N LEU A 433 6.81 25.82 5.98
CA LEU A 433 6.55 27.11 6.62
C LEU A 433 6.30 28.23 5.60
N ALA A 434 7.09 28.25 4.52
CA ALA A 434 6.91 29.20 3.43
C ALA A 434 5.56 28.99 2.71
N MET A 435 5.22 27.73 2.39
CA MET A 435 3.95 27.37 1.76
C MET A 435 2.75 27.74 2.64
N TYR A 436 2.85 27.52 3.95
CA TYR A 436 1.80 27.91 4.89
C TYR A 436 1.59 29.43 4.93
N ARG A 437 2.66 30.23 4.84
CA ARG A 437 2.54 31.69 4.69
C ARG A 437 1.87 32.07 3.37
N ALA A 438 2.14 31.35 2.28
CA ALA A 438 1.46 31.56 1.01
C ALA A 438 -0.06 31.36 1.17
N LYS A 439 -0.48 30.30 1.85
CA LYS A 439 -1.90 30.06 2.19
C LYS A 439 -2.50 31.18 3.03
N LYS A 440 -1.80 31.65 4.08
CA LYS A 440 -2.29 32.74 4.93
C LYS A 440 -2.44 34.08 4.19
N GLN A 441 -1.70 34.31 3.11
CA GLN A 441 -1.82 35.52 2.28
C GLN A 441 -2.94 35.43 1.22
N GLY A 442 -3.88 34.49 1.37
CA GLY A 442 -5.03 34.32 0.47
C GLY A 442 -4.87 33.19 -0.54
N GLY A 443 -3.83 32.37 -0.41
CA GLY A 443 -3.55 31.26 -1.34
C GLY A 443 -3.09 31.72 -2.72
N GLN A 444 -2.92 30.76 -3.63
CA GLN A 444 -2.60 30.98 -5.06
C GLN A 444 -1.40 31.91 -5.30
N ASN A 445 -0.40 31.82 -4.44
CA ASN A 445 0.85 32.58 -4.54
C ASN A 445 2.03 31.70 -4.12
N PHE A 446 3.25 32.27 -4.19
CA PHE A 446 4.44 31.60 -3.69
C PHE A 446 5.18 32.47 -2.67
N GLN A 447 5.85 31.81 -1.72
CA GLN A 447 6.68 32.48 -0.72
C GLN A 447 8.03 31.80 -0.59
N PHE A 448 9.07 32.60 -0.39
CA PHE A 448 10.39 32.11 -0.01
C PHE A 448 10.48 31.91 1.49
N PHE A 449 11.13 30.85 1.91
CA PHE A 449 11.60 30.70 3.27
C PHE A 449 12.65 31.77 3.58
N THR A 450 12.46 32.44 4.72
CA THR A 450 13.42 33.38 5.30
C THR A 450 13.59 33.05 6.78
N GLU A 451 14.72 33.44 7.37
CA GLU A 451 14.94 33.25 8.81
C GLU A 451 13.92 34.04 9.66
N GLU A 452 13.50 35.21 9.19
CA GLU A 452 12.43 36.00 9.80
C GLU A 452 11.10 35.22 9.86
N LEU A 453 10.75 34.52 8.78
CA LEU A 453 9.61 33.61 8.70
C LEU A 453 9.66 32.52 9.76
N HIS A 454 10.85 31.95 9.98
CA HIS A 454 11.06 30.92 10.98
C HIS A 454 10.86 31.48 12.40
N LEU A 455 11.42 32.66 12.69
CA LEU A 455 11.26 33.33 13.98
C LEU A 455 9.80 33.68 14.26
N GLN A 456 9.08 34.23 13.28
CA GLN A 456 7.64 34.53 13.39
C GLN A 456 6.80 33.28 13.69
N ALA A 457 7.14 32.13 13.09
CA ALA A 457 6.46 30.88 13.38
C ALA A 457 6.70 30.38 14.81
N LEU A 458 7.92 30.54 15.33
CA LEU A 458 8.25 30.22 16.72
C LEU A 458 7.54 31.15 17.70
N GLU A 459 7.54 32.46 17.45
CA GLU A 459 6.82 33.45 18.26
C GLU A 459 5.31 33.17 18.26
N SER A 460 4.74 32.82 17.10
CA SER A 460 3.34 32.44 16.99
C SER A 460 3.02 31.19 17.83
N LEU A 461 3.88 30.16 17.80
CA LEU A 461 3.69 28.95 18.60
C LEU A 461 3.80 29.23 20.10
N GLU A 462 4.76 30.07 20.51
CA GLU A 462 4.90 30.50 21.90
C GLU A 462 3.65 31.27 22.36
N LEU A 463 3.14 32.18 21.52
CA LEU A 463 1.91 32.93 21.78
C LEU A 463 0.69 32.01 21.95
N GLU A 464 0.54 30.98 21.11
CA GLU A 464 -0.53 29.99 21.24
C GLU A 464 -0.50 29.26 22.58
N GLN A 465 0.68 28.83 23.01
CA GLN A 465 0.85 28.14 24.29
C GLN A 465 0.51 29.07 25.45
N LYS A 466 1.00 30.32 25.41
CA LYS A 466 0.68 31.33 26.42
C LYS A 466 -0.81 31.64 26.48
N LEU A 467 -1.50 31.76 25.35
CA LEU A 467 -2.95 32.04 25.33
C LEU A 467 -3.79 30.89 25.89
N ARG A 468 -3.41 29.63 25.63
CA ARG A 468 -4.08 28.47 26.26
C ARG A 468 -3.96 28.53 27.78
N ALA A 469 -2.75 28.77 28.29
CA ALA A 469 -2.50 28.91 29.72
C ALA A 469 -3.26 30.11 30.33
N ALA A 470 -3.28 31.25 29.63
CA ALA A 470 -3.97 32.47 30.09
C ALA A 470 -5.47 32.26 30.31
N ILE A 471 -6.13 31.47 29.46
CA ILE A 471 -7.55 31.11 29.63
C ILE A 471 -7.74 30.22 30.87
N GLU A 472 -6.84 29.27 31.13
CA GLU A 472 -6.92 28.37 32.30
C GLU A 472 -6.63 29.11 33.61
N HIS A 473 -5.68 30.05 33.58
CA HIS A 473 -5.25 30.83 34.74
C HIS A 473 -6.05 32.12 34.95
N GLN A 474 -7.03 32.44 34.10
CA GLN A 474 -7.85 33.65 34.17
C GLN A 474 -7.02 34.95 34.15
N GLU A 475 -6.04 35.04 33.24
CA GLU A 475 -5.12 36.19 33.11
C GLU A 475 -5.69 37.37 32.30
N PHE A 476 -6.95 37.26 31.84
CA PHE A 476 -7.64 38.32 31.11
C PHE A 476 -8.33 39.29 32.07
N GLU A 477 -8.37 40.57 31.68
CA GLU A 477 -9.14 41.59 32.38
C GLU A 477 -9.86 42.52 31.41
N LEU A 478 -10.91 43.19 31.88
CA LEU A 478 -11.63 44.20 31.12
C LEU A 478 -11.20 45.59 31.57
N HIS A 479 -10.76 46.38 30.60
CA HIS A 479 -10.67 47.83 30.75
C HIS A 479 -11.92 48.47 30.16
N TYR A 480 -12.26 49.66 30.64
CA TYR A 480 -13.45 50.39 30.23
C TYR A 480 -13.04 51.76 29.71
N GLN A 481 -13.56 52.13 28.55
CA GLN A 481 -13.38 53.46 27.97
C GLN A 481 -14.71 54.21 27.89
N PRO A 482 -14.85 55.38 28.53
CA PRO A 482 -16.06 56.18 28.46
C PRO A 482 -16.38 56.72 27.06
N GLN A 483 -17.68 56.68 26.72
CA GLN A 483 -18.27 57.38 25.59
C GLN A 483 -19.07 58.58 26.12
N TRP A 484 -18.67 59.78 25.70
CA TRP A 484 -19.24 61.03 26.19
C TRP A 484 -20.44 61.45 25.35
N ASP A 485 -21.58 61.72 25.98
CA ASP A 485 -22.72 62.39 25.36
C ASP A 485 -22.44 63.88 25.28
N ILE A 486 -22.31 64.38 24.05
CA ILE A 486 -22.00 65.77 23.76
C ILE A 486 -23.09 66.71 24.28
N ALA A 487 -24.37 66.36 24.06
CA ALA A 487 -25.50 67.24 24.35
C ALA A 487 -25.76 67.37 25.85
N ASN A 488 -25.61 66.26 26.58
CA ASN A 488 -25.92 66.17 28.00
C ASN A 488 -24.70 66.37 28.90
N ASN A 489 -23.50 66.41 28.31
CA ASN A 489 -22.21 66.51 28.99
C ASN A 489 -22.03 65.46 30.10
N LYS A 490 -22.32 64.20 29.78
CA LYS A 490 -22.30 63.05 30.71
C LYS A 490 -21.82 61.79 30.02
N VAL A 491 -21.29 60.85 30.78
CA VAL A 491 -21.00 59.48 30.31
C VAL A 491 -22.28 58.66 30.34
N ASN A 492 -22.75 58.22 29.17
CA ASN A 492 -23.94 57.36 29.06
C ASN A 492 -23.58 55.91 28.70
N LYS A 493 -22.39 55.70 28.13
CA LYS A 493 -21.88 54.40 27.68
C LYS A 493 -20.41 54.25 28.02
N VAL A 494 -19.96 53.01 28.17
CA VAL A 494 -18.55 52.66 28.22
C VAL A 494 -18.28 51.45 27.33
N GLU A 495 -17.16 51.43 26.64
CA GLU A 495 -16.73 50.27 25.87
C GLU A 495 -15.87 49.34 26.75
N ALA A 496 -16.21 48.05 26.76
CA ALA A 496 -15.43 47.02 27.43
C ALA A 496 -14.34 46.46 26.48
N LEU A 497 -13.10 46.73 26.84
CA LEU A 497 -11.92 46.42 26.06
C LEU A 497 -11.12 45.31 26.73
N LEU A 498 -11.01 44.16 26.04
CA LEU A 498 -10.25 43.01 26.52
C LEU A 498 -8.76 43.34 26.62
N ARG A 499 -8.15 43.00 27.76
CA ARG A 499 -6.72 43.14 28.01
C ARG A 499 -6.16 41.83 28.54
N TRP A 500 -4.91 41.57 28.18
CA TRP A 500 -4.16 40.43 28.68
C TRP A 500 -2.84 40.91 29.27
N PHE A 501 -2.60 40.50 30.51
CA PHE A 501 -1.38 40.77 31.24
C PHE A 501 -0.74 39.43 31.57
N PRO A 502 0.10 38.88 30.67
CA PRO A 502 0.78 37.62 30.92
C PRO A 502 1.59 37.68 32.22
N ALA A 503 1.69 36.54 32.90
CA ALA A 503 2.44 36.42 34.16
C ALA A 503 3.93 36.79 34.04
N ASP A 504 4.50 36.75 32.83
CA ASP A 504 5.89 37.16 32.54
C ASP A 504 6.09 38.69 32.52
N GLY A 505 5.01 39.47 32.59
CA GLY A 505 5.03 40.93 32.71
C GLY A 505 5.06 41.71 31.39
N ASN A 506 5.16 41.02 30.23
CA ASN A 506 5.16 41.69 28.92
C ASN A 506 3.72 41.95 28.46
N ARG A 507 3.34 43.23 28.33
CA ARG A 507 2.01 43.59 27.80
C ARG A 507 1.90 43.17 26.33
N VAL A 508 0.91 42.34 26.02
CA VAL A 508 0.56 41.98 24.63
C VAL A 508 -0.68 42.77 24.23
N GLY A 509 -0.58 43.50 23.11
CA GLY A 509 -1.69 44.32 22.61
C GLY A 509 -2.84 43.46 22.06
N PRO A 510 -4.09 43.94 22.12
CA PRO A 510 -5.26 43.25 21.56
C PRO A 510 -5.09 42.89 20.09
N ASP A 511 -4.46 43.78 19.30
CA ASP A 511 -4.18 43.59 17.87
C ASP A 511 -3.30 42.36 17.56
N VAL A 512 -2.58 41.83 18.57
CA VAL A 512 -1.72 40.65 18.42
C VAL A 512 -2.43 39.38 18.87
N PHE A 513 -3.09 39.42 20.04
CA PHE A 513 -3.64 38.20 20.63
C PHE A 513 -5.09 37.90 20.23
N ILE A 514 -5.92 38.89 19.90
CA ILE A 514 -7.31 38.65 19.49
C ILE A 514 -7.36 37.89 18.16
N PRO A 515 -6.64 38.29 17.09
CA PRO A 515 -6.62 37.51 15.85
C PRO A 515 -6.10 36.09 16.07
N LYS A 516 -5.19 35.91 17.03
CA LYS A 516 -4.67 34.60 17.38
C LYS A 516 -5.69 33.73 18.11
N LEU A 517 -6.50 34.30 19.00
CA LEU A 517 -7.63 33.59 19.64
C LEU A 517 -8.69 33.17 18.63
N GLU A 518 -8.95 34.00 17.60
CA GLU A 518 -9.84 33.68 16.49
C GLU A 518 -9.31 32.49 15.68
N GLU A 519 -8.03 32.54 15.25
CA GLU A 519 -7.37 31.45 14.52
C GLU A 519 -7.42 30.12 15.29
N MET A 520 -7.29 30.17 16.61
CA MET A 520 -7.33 29.00 17.48
C MET A 520 -8.77 28.52 17.80
N GLY A 521 -9.80 29.26 17.38
CA GLY A 521 -11.20 29.03 17.73
C GLY A 521 -11.53 29.25 19.21
N LEU A 522 -10.60 29.84 19.98
CA LEU A 522 -10.73 30.08 21.42
C LEU A 522 -11.45 31.40 21.75
N ILE A 523 -11.58 32.30 20.76
CA ILE A 523 -12.27 33.58 20.92
C ILE A 523 -13.71 33.43 21.44
N ASN A 524 -14.38 32.33 21.09
CA ASN A 524 -15.75 32.06 21.55
C ASN A 524 -15.82 31.89 23.07
N LYS A 525 -14.89 31.11 23.64
CA LYS A 525 -14.82 30.86 25.09
C LYS A 525 -14.45 32.14 25.84
N VAL A 526 -13.52 32.92 25.27
CA VAL A 526 -13.12 34.21 25.85
C VAL A 526 -14.26 35.22 25.75
N GLY A 527 -14.97 35.26 24.64
CA GLY A 527 -16.11 36.16 24.41
C GLY A 527 -17.29 35.91 25.35
N GLU A 528 -17.63 34.65 25.63
CA GLU A 528 -18.61 34.30 26.67
C GLU A 528 -18.20 34.86 28.04
N TRP A 529 -16.92 34.71 28.39
CA TRP A 529 -16.36 35.27 29.62
C TRP A 529 -16.39 36.81 29.63
N VAL A 530 -16.07 37.47 28.50
CA VAL A 530 -16.14 38.94 28.35
C VAL A 530 -17.55 39.44 28.62
N VAL A 531 -18.58 38.83 28.00
CA VAL A 531 -19.98 39.23 28.22
C VAL A 531 -20.40 38.99 29.67
N GLU A 532 -19.98 37.87 30.28
CA GLU A 532 -20.28 37.58 31.69
C GLU A 532 -19.64 38.61 32.64
N GLN A 533 -18.38 38.98 32.42
CA GLN A 533 -17.69 40.01 33.20
C GLN A 533 -18.31 41.40 33.00
N ALA A 534 -18.70 41.75 31.76
CA ALA A 534 -19.42 42.98 31.47
C ALA A 534 -20.76 43.02 32.23
N CYS A 535 -21.54 41.93 32.23
CA CYS A 535 -22.78 41.84 33.01
C CYS A 535 -22.52 42.00 34.52
N LEU A 536 -21.50 41.32 35.07
CA LEU A 536 -21.11 41.45 36.47
C LEU A 536 -20.78 42.92 36.83
N GLN A 537 -20.01 43.60 35.98
CA GLN A 537 -19.63 44.99 36.18
C GLN A 537 -20.83 45.94 36.04
N ALA A 538 -21.70 45.73 35.05
CA ALA A 538 -22.93 46.50 34.86
C ALA A 538 -23.84 46.40 36.08
N LYS A 539 -23.98 45.20 36.67
CA LYS A 539 -24.73 44.98 37.91
C LYS A 539 -24.14 45.77 39.07
N LYS A 540 -22.81 45.74 39.22
CA LYS A 540 -22.11 46.47 40.27
C LYS A 540 -22.35 47.97 40.14
N TRP A 541 -22.12 48.57 38.97
CA TRP A 541 -22.36 49.99 38.75
C TRP A 541 -23.82 50.38 38.93
N ARG A 542 -24.77 49.54 38.50
CA ARG A 542 -26.21 49.77 38.75
C ARG A 542 -26.58 49.79 40.23
N SER A 543 -25.83 49.08 41.08
CA SER A 543 -26.05 49.10 42.54
C SER A 543 -25.37 50.28 43.24
N GLU A 544 -24.35 50.88 42.63
CA GLU A 544 -23.51 51.92 43.23
C GLU A 544 -23.80 53.33 42.68
N MET A 545 -24.37 53.44 41.48
CA MET A 545 -24.54 54.71 40.75
C MET A 545 -26.01 55.03 40.49
N LEU A 546 -26.35 56.32 40.54
CA LEU A 546 -27.71 56.80 40.23
C LEU A 546 -28.05 56.70 38.74
N ASN A 547 -27.06 56.95 37.87
CA ASN A 547 -27.16 56.85 36.41
C ASN A 547 -26.03 55.96 35.89
N PRO A 548 -26.20 54.62 35.93
CA PRO A 548 -25.17 53.67 35.52
C PRO A 548 -25.03 53.66 33.99
N PRO A 549 -23.81 53.61 33.44
CA PRO A 549 -23.61 53.56 31.99
C PRO A 549 -24.00 52.20 31.42
N CYS A 550 -24.39 52.18 30.15
CA CYS A 550 -24.47 50.97 29.34
C CYS A 550 -23.05 50.49 28.97
N ILE A 551 -22.81 49.18 28.97
CA ILE A 551 -21.50 48.61 28.62
C ILE A 551 -21.57 48.03 27.21
N ALA A 552 -20.79 48.58 26.28
CA ALA A 552 -20.64 48.06 24.93
C ALA A 552 -19.58 46.95 24.90
N VAL A 553 -19.88 45.84 24.21
CA VAL A 553 -19.00 44.67 24.09
C VAL A 553 -18.78 44.33 22.62
N ASN A 554 -17.52 44.28 22.22
CA ASN A 554 -17.10 43.89 20.88
C ASN A 554 -17.28 42.38 20.63
N LEU A 555 -17.83 42.03 19.47
CA LEU A 555 -17.93 40.66 18.98
C LEU A 555 -16.96 40.41 17.84
N SER A 556 -16.35 39.22 17.85
CA SER A 556 -15.57 38.72 16.71
C SER A 556 -16.45 38.16 15.61
N MET A 557 -15.87 38.06 14.42
CA MET A 557 -16.49 37.44 13.25
C MET A 557 -16.98 36.02 13.52
N GLU A 558 -16.17 35.21 14.20
CA GLU A 558 -16.50 33.80 14.44
C GLU A 558 -17.62 33.62 15.47
N GLN A 559 -17.82 34.60 16.36
CA GLN A 559 -18.97 34.61 17.25
C GLN A 559 -20.27 34.93 16.50
N LEU A 560 -20.21 35.82 15.49
CA LEU A 560 -21.37 36.20 14.67
C LEU A 560 -21.81 35.08 13.70
N GLN A 561 -21.12 33.94 13.65
CA GLN A 561 -21.59 32.76 12.92
C GLN A 561 -22.42 31.80 13.79
N ARG A 562 -22.51 32.06 15.11
CA ARG A 562 -23.26 31.20 16.04
C ARG A 562 -24.68 31.71 16.22
N GLU A 563 -25.65 30.87 15.87
CA GLU A 563 -27.07 31.20 15.99
C GLU A 563 -27.51 31.41 17.44
N GLU A 564 -26.86 30.76 18.41
CA GLU A 564 -27.24 30.81 19.84
C GLU A 564 -26.64 32.00 20.61
N LEU A 565 -25.88 32.87 19.94
CA LEU A 565 -25.21 33.99 20.59
C LEU A 565 -26.18 34.97 21.27
N PRO A 566 -27.27 35.44 20.61
CA PRO A 566 -28.24 36.34 21.23
C PRO A 566 -28.89 35.76 22.48
N GLU A 567 -29.26 34.47 22.44
CA GLU A 567 -29.85 33.75 23.57
C GLU A 567 -28.88 33.63 24.74
N MET A 568 -27.58 33.41 24.46
CA MET A 568 -26.53 33.37 25.48
C MET A 568 -26.39 34.71 26.21
N VAL A 569 -26.32 35.83 25.47
CA VAL A 569 -26.24 37.18 26.06
C VAL A 569 -27.49 37.47 26.89
N PHE A 570 -28.67 37.15 26.37
CA PHE A 570 -29.93 37.33 27.10
C PHE A 570 -30.00 36.48 28.36
N TYR A 571 -29.53 35.23 28.32
CA TYR A 571 -29.43 34.37 29.49
C TYR A 571 -28.55 34.99 30.58
N LEU A 572 -27.39 35.57 30.22
CA LEU A 572 -26.52 36.26 31.18
C LEU A 572 -27.20 37.49 31.78
N LEU A 573 -27.87 38.31 30.97
CA LEU A 573 -28.66 39.43 31.48
C LEU A 573 -29.71 38.98 32.51
N GLN A 574 -30.45 37.91 32.23
CA GLN A 574 -31.44 37.33 33.15
C GLN A 574 -30.78 36.79 34.43
N LYS A 575 -29.68 36.04 34.29
CA LYS A 575 -28.89 35.49 35.42
C LYS A 575 -28.46 36.59 36.39
N TYR A 576 -28.06 37.75 35.87
CA TYR A 576 -27.62 38.88 36.68
C TYR A 576 -28.72 39.89 37.02
N GLN A 577 -29.95 39.66 36.57
CA GLN A 577 -31.12 40.53 36.77
C GLN A 577 -30.92 41.94 36.18
N LEU A 578 -30.36 41.99 34.97
CA LEU A 578 -30.09 43.21 34.24
C LEU A 578 -31.17 43.47 33.19
N PRO A 579 -31.57 44.73 32.97
CA PRO A 579 -32.34 45.10 31.79
C PRO A 579 -31.49 44.98 30.52
N ALA A 580 -32.14 44.85 29.36
CA ALA A 580 -31.46 44.71 28.08
C ALA A 580 -30.63 45.94 27.69
N ASP A 581 -31.00 47.13 28.19
CA ASP A 581 -30.25 48.38 27.97
C ASP A 581 -28.94 48.47 28.78
N ALA A 582 -28.62 47.46 29.61
CA ALA A 582 -27.35 47.40 30.34
C ALA A 582 -26.16 47.04 29.44
N ILE A 583 -26.40 46.36 28.32
CA ILE A 583 -25.38 45.89 27.38
C ILE A 583 -25.72 46.37 25.96
N GLU A 584 -24.71 46.83 25.25
CA GLU A 584 -24.75 47.06 23.80
C GLU A 584 -23.73 46.14 23.14
N VAL A 585 -24.03 45.67 21.94
CA VAL A 585 -23.18 44.75 21.19
C VAL A 585 -22.58 45.50 20.01
N GLU A 586 -21.25 45.45 19.86
CA GLU A 586 -20.54 46.09 18.77
C GLU A 586 -20.05 45.04 17.76
N VAL A 587 -20.28 45.30 16.47
CA VAL A 587 -19.83 44.46 15.36
C VAL A 587 -19.09 45.31 14.33
N THR A 588 -17.98 44.82 13.79
CA THR A 588 -17.24 45.58 12.77
C THR A 588 -17.95 45.52 11.41
N GLU A 589 -17.74 46.54 10.57
CA GLU A 589 -18.30 46.59 9.22
C GLU A 589 -17.90 45.36 8.38
N GLY A 590 -16.64 44.91 8.47
CA GLY A 590 -16.11 43.80 7.70
C GLY A 590 -16.81 42.45 7.97
N MET A 591 -17.32 42.25 9.19
CA MET A 591 -18.07 41.06 9.57
C MET A 591 -19.34 40.87 8.75
N MET A 592 -19.93 41.96 8.25
CA MET A 592 -21.20 41.95 7.53
C MET A 592 -21.06 41.53 6.05
N ILE A 593 -19.85 41.51 5.50
CA ILE A 593 -19.62 41.28 4.05
C ILE A 593 -19.57 39.80 3.69
N GLN A 594 -19.02 38.94 4.55
CA GLN A 594 -18.81 37.52 4.19
C GLN A 594 -20.10 36.71 4.19
N ASN A 595 -21.01 36.96 5.15
CA ASN A 595 -22.31 36.27 5.20
C ASN A 595 -23.45 37.21 5.67
N PRO A 596 -23.92 38.12 4.78
CA PRO A 596 -24.81 39.21 5.18
C PRO A 596 -26.17 38.74 5.69
N GLN A 597 -26.71 37.64 5.14
CA GLN A 597 -28.03 37.15 5.52
C GLN A 597 -28.05 36.60 6.95
N GLN A 598 -27.06 35.79 7.31
CA GLN A 598 -26.94 35.23 8.66
C GLN A 598 -26.67 36.33 9.69
N ALA A 599 -25.79 37.29 9.36
CA ALA A 599 -25.51 38.42 10.23
C ALA A 599 -26.79 39.24 10.51
N ILE A 600 -27.58 39.54 9.48
CA ILE A 600 -28.87 40.25 9.63
C ILE A 600 -29.83 39.48 10.55
N GLU A 601 -29.90 38.14 10.45
CA GLU A 601 -30.77 37.32 11.29
C GLU A 601 -30.39 37.39 12.77
N ILE A 602 -29.09 37.33 13.06
CA ILE A 602 -28.53 37.42 14.42
C ILE A 602 -28.72 38.84 15.00
N LEU A 603 -28.44 39.89 14.22
CA LEU A 603 -28.66 41.26 14.69
C LEU A 603 -30.15 41.54 14.96
N ASN A 604 -31.06 41.02 14.12
CA ASN A 604 -32.49 41.09 14.39
C ASN A 604 -32.88 40.34 15.67
N ALA A 605 -32.21 39.24 16.01
CA ALA A 605 -32.44 38.52 17.25
C ALA A 605 -32.03 39.36 18.47
N PHE A 606 -30.89 40.06 18.43
CA PHE A 606 -30.50 41.01 19.47
C PHE A 606 -31.54 42.12 19.66
N GLN A 607 -32.02 42.74 18.59
CA GLN A 607 -33.06 43.77 18.67
C GLN A 607 -34.38 43.23 19.25
N ARG A 608 -34.81 42.01 18.88
CA ARG A 608 -36.01 41.38 19.46
C ARG A 608 -35.88 41.16 20.98
N LEU A 609 -34.67 40.95 21.46
CA LEU A 609 -34.35 40.80 22.89
C LEU A 609 -34.15 42.14 23.60
N GLY A 610 -34.26 43.26 22.87
CA GLY A 610 -34.12 44.62 23.39
C GLY A 610 -32.67 45.06 23.61
N ILE A 611 -31.70 44.33 23.06
CA ILE A 611 -30.27 44.61 23.16
C ILE A 611 -29.88 45.49 21.97
N ALA A 612 -29.23 46.63 22.25
CA ALA A 612 -28.81 47.57 21.22
C ALA A 612 -27.61 47.03 20.44
N VAL A 613 -27.53 47.41 19.16
CA VAL A 613 -26.44 47.02 18.26
C VAL A 613 -25.75 48.26 17.68
N ALA A 614 -24.42 48.28 17.77
CA ALA A 614 -23.57 49.27 17.14
C ALA A 614 -22.73 48.66 16.01
N ILE A 615 -22.55 49.41 14.92
CA ILE A 615 -21.53 49.10 13.91
C ILE A 615 -20.26 49.87 14.23
N ASP A 616 -19.15 49.14 14.26
CA ASP A 616 -17.80 49.67 14.47
C ASP A 616 -16.98 49.76 13.18
N ASP A 617 -15.90 50.55 13.22
CA ASP A 617 -14.94 50.80 12.13
C ASP A 617 -15.57 51.30 10.81
N PHE A 618 -16.69 52.03 10.88
CA PHE A 618 -17.46 52.38 9.69
C PHE A 618 -16.69 53.29 8.72
N GLY A 619 -16.62 52.89 7.45
CA GLY A 619 -15.99 53.62 6.35
C GLY A 619 -14.60 53.13 5.96
N THR A 620 -14.03 52.16 6.69
CA THR A 620 -12.73 51.54 6.37
C THR A 620 -12.86 50.41 5.33
N GLY A 621 -14.08 49.89 5.12
CA GLY A 621 -14.39 48.78 4.20
C GLY A 621 -15.07 49.18 2.88
N TYR A 622 -15.36 48.18 2.06
CA TYR A 622 -16.15 48.34 0.83
C TYR A 622 -17.65 48.39 1.17
N SER A 623 -18.13 49.50 1.74
CA SER A 623 -19.55 49.63 2.09
C SER A 623 -20.42 49.63 0.82
N SER A 624 -21.22 48.58 0.63
CA SER A 624 -22.38 48.66 -0.27
C SER A 624 -23.52 49.27 0.53
N PHE A 625 -23.74 50.59 0.34
CA PHE A 625 -24.84 51.36 0.94
C PHE A 625 -26.21 50.67 0.85
N SER A 626 -26.38 49.77 -0.13
CA SER A 626 -27.55 48.91 -0.31
C SER A 626 -27.90 48.10 0.92
N TYR A 627 -26.93 47.65 1.72
CA TYR A 627 -27.19 46.74 2.85
C TYR A 627 -27.40 47.50 4.16
N LEU A 628 -26.74 48.65 4.36
CA LEU A 628 -26.88 49.47 5.57
C LEU A 628 -28.35 49.82 5.86
N VAL A 629 -29.15 50.07 4.81
CA VAL A 629 -30.59 50.37 4.91
C VAL A 629 -31.40 49.23 5.55
N HIS A 630 -30.91 48.00 5.47
CA HIS A 630 -31.56 46.80 5.97
C HIS A 630 -30.95 46.28 7.28
N LEU A 631 -29.90 46.93 7.81
CA LEU A 631 -29.26 46.50 9.04
C LEU A 631 -30.05 46.96 10.27
N PRO A 632 -30.44 46.04 11.17
CA PRO A 632 -31.14 46.37 12.41
C PRO A 632 -30.14 46.86 13.46
N ILE A 633 -29.71 48.12 13.32
CA ILE A 633 -28.68 48.77 14.16
C ILE A 633 -29.22 50.05 14.80
N ASP A 634 -28.59 50.46 15.90
CA ASP A 634 -28.97 51.63 16.70
C ASP A 634 -27.90 52.73 16.65
N THR A 635 -26.63 52.32 16.56
CA THR A 635 -25.47 53.20 16.64
C THR A 635 -24.50 52.93 15.49
N LEU A 636 -23.89 53.99 14.96
CA LEU A 636 -22.81 53.94 13.97
C LEU A 636 -21.58 54.62 14.56
N LYS A 637 -20.46 53.91 14.64
CA LYS A 637 -19.18 54.40 15.14
C LYS A 637 -18.27 54.76 13.97
N ILE A 638 -17.79 56.00 13.94
CA ILE A 638 -16.87 56.51 12.92
C ILE A 638 -15.46 56.15 13.33
N ASP A 639 -14.77 55.41 12.47
CA ASP A 639 -13.41 54.95 12.71
C ASP A 639 -12.43 56.10 12.98
N ARG A 640 -11.47 55.82 13.88
CA ARG A 640 -10.42 56.76 14.30
C ARG A 640 -9.56 57.28 13.16
N GLU A 641 -9.38 56.56 12.06
CA GLU A 641 -8.55 56.99 10.93
C GLU A 641 -9.11 58.25 10.24
N PHE A 642 -10.44 58.39 10.23
CA PHE A 642 -11.11 59.60 9.73
C PHE A 642 -11.02 60.74 10.75
N VAL A 643 -11.27 60.44 12.03
CA VAL A 643 -11.29 61.44 13.10
C VAL A 643 -9.90 62.05 13.35
N ARG A 644 -8.84 61.25 13.26
CA ARG A 644 -7.46 61.72 13.47
C ARG A 644 -7.06 62.85 12.52
N LYS A 645 -7.63 62.86 11.30
CA LYS A 645 -7.30 63.84 10.24
C LYS A 645 -8.20 65.08 10.21
N LEU A 646 -9.17 65.19 11.13
CA LEU A 646 -10.05 66.37 11.20
C LEU A 646 -9.23 67.61 11.55
N GLY A 647 -9.45 68.71 10.81
CA GLY A 647 -8.66 69.93 10.93
C GLY A 647 -7.41 70.00 10.05
N GLU A 648 -7.03 68.89 9.40
CA GLU A 648 -5.86 68.80 8.51
C GLU A 648 -6.24 68.43 7.06
N ASP A 649 -7.24 67.55 6.87
CA ASP A 649 -7.68 67.06 5.56
C ASP A 649 -9.16 67.36 5.31
N GLU A 650 -9.44 68.32 4.43
CA GLU A 650 -10.80 68.70 4.02
C GLU A 650 -11.61 67.51 3.47
N LYS A 651 -10.96 66.53 2.82
CA LYS A 651 -11.68 65.35 2.31
C LYS A 651 -12.15 64.46 3.46
N CYS A 652 -11.33 64.26 4.49
CA CYS A 652 -11.74 63.51 5.68
C CYS A 652 -12.87 64.23 6.40
N GLU A 653 -12.83 65.56 6.52
CA GLU A 653 -13.93 66.34 7.07
C GLU A 653 -15.23 66.14 6.27
N MET A 654 -15.17 66.18 4.94
CA MET A 654 -16.33 65.92 4.08
C MET A 654 -16.92 64.53 4.30
N VAL A 655 -16.07 63.50 4.43
CA VAL A 655 -16.50 62.12 4.70
C VAL A 655 -17.20 62.03 6.06
N VAL A 656 -16.61 62.58 7.12
CA VAL A 656 -17.22 62.58 8.46
C VAL A 656 -18.57 63.31 8.47
N ARG A 657 -18.68 64.47 7.79
CA ARG A 657 -19.96 65.19 7.63
C ARG A 657 -21.02 64.34 6.93
N ALA A 658 -20.63 63.63 5.88
CA ALA A 658 -21.53 62.77 5.12
C ALA A 658 -22.00 61.58 5.97
N ILE A 659 -21.11 60.94 6.73
CA ILE A 659 -21.44 59.82 7.61
C ILE A 659 -22.42 60.26 8.71
N ILE A 660 -22.16 61.39 9.39
CA ILE A 660 -23.06 61.92 10.42
C ILE A 660 -24.44 62.19 9.83
N SER A 661 -24.49 62.87 8.68
CA SER A 661 -25.75 63.21 8.01
C SER A 661 -26.54 61.96 7.60
N LEU A 662 -25.85 60.93 7.09
CA LEU A 662 -26.46 59.66 6.70
C LEU A 662 -27.08 58.95 7.90
N ALA A 663 -26.30 58.80 8.98
CA ALA A 663 -26.74 58.13 10.19
C ALA A 663 -27.98 58.80 10.79
N HIS A 664 -27.97 60.14 10.89
CA HIS A 664 -29.13 60.90 11.39
C HIS A 664 -30.38 60.76 10.50
N ASN A 665 -30.21 60.74 9.18
CA ASN A 665 -31.32 60.49 8.26
C ASN A 665 -31.92 59.09 8.43
N MET A 666 -31.11 58.13 8.86
CA MET A 666 -31.53 56.76 9.20
C MET A 666 -31.97 56.62 10.66
N ARG A 667 -31.99 57.71 11.43
CA ARG A 667 -32.33 57.75 12.87
C ARG A 667 -31.38 56.94 13.75
N LEU A 668 -30.14 56.79 13.31
CA LEU A 668 -29.05 56.17 14.06
C LEU A 668 -28.32 57.22 14.90
N LYS A 669 -27.79 56.80 16.05
CA LYS A 669 -26.84 57.61 16.83
C LYS A 669 -25.44 57.49 16.26
N VAL A 670 -24.64 58.54 16.40
CA VAL A 670 -23.26 58.56 15.91
C VAL A 670 -22.27 58.70 17.04
N VAL A 671 -21.27 57.82 17.06
CA VAL A 671 -20.11 57.91 17.94
C VAL A 671 -18.89 58.22 17.07
N ALA A 672 -18.12 59.26 17.40
CA ALA A 672 -16.82 59.48 16.75
C ALA A 672 -15.69 58.99 17.65
N GLU A 673 -14.86 58.10 17.13
CA GLU A 673 -13.77 57.46 17.88
C GLU A 673 -12.42 58.15 17.68
N GLY A 674 -11.50 57.96 18.63
CA GLY A 674 -10.14 58.50 18.51
C GLY A 674 -10.05 60.03 18.61
N VAL A 675 -10.96 60.68 19.36
CA VAL A 675 -10.86 62.11 19.64
C VAL A 675 -9.71 62.39 20.61
N GLU A 676 -8.70 63.11 20.15
CA GLU A 676 -7.47 63.42 20.89
C GLU A 676 -7.21 64.92 21.06
N THR A 677 -7.83 65.78 20.25
CA THR A 677 -7.60 67.23 20.27
C THR A 677 -8.87 68.05 20.43
N GLU A 678 -8.72 69.28 20.95
CA GLU A 678 -9.82 70.25 21.08
C GLU A 678 -10.39 70.64 19.70
N GLN A 679 -9.55 70.69 18.66
CA GLN A 679 -9.98 71.00 17.29
C GLN A 679 -10.91 69.94 16.72
N GLN A 680 -10.58 68.65 16.91
CA GLN A 680 -11.44 67.52 16.53
C GLN A 680 -12.79 67.60 17.26
N LEU A 681 -12.76 67.89 18.56
CA LEU A 681 -13.97 68.07 19.38
C LEU A 681 -14.84 69.22 18.86
N ALA A 682 -14.24 70.39 18.58
CA ALA A 682 -14.96 71.55 18.07
C ALA A 682 -15.65 71.27 16.73
N PHE A 683 -14.99 70.55 15.83
CA PHE A 683 -15.58 70.11 14.56
C PHE A 683 -16.79 69.20 14.77
N LEU A 684 -16.64 68.16 15.61
CA LEU A 684 -17.71 67.20 15.89
C LEU A 684 -18.92 67.84 16.58
N LEU A 685 -18.68 68.83 17.44
CA LEU A 685 -19.71 69.70 18.04
C LEU A 685 -20.48 70.48 16.97
N GLU A 686 -19.76 71.11 16.02
CA GLU A 686 -20.37 71.86 14.92
C GLU A 686 -21.25 70.96 14.04
N GLN A 687 -20.80 69.73 13.78
CA GLN A 687 -21.54 68.74 12.99
C GLN A 687 -22.65 68.03 13.78
N LYS A 688 -22.85 68.38 15.07
CA LYS A 688 -23.86 67.78 15.94
C LYS A 688 -23.71 66.27 16.12
N CYS A 689 -22.48 65.77 16.21
CA CYS A 689 -22.22 64.38 16.59
C CYS A 689 -22.86 64.08 17.97
N ASP A 690 -23.45 62.90 18.14
CA ASP A 690 -24.18 62.56 19.37
C ASP A 690 -23.22 62.20 20.51
N HIS A 691 -22.24 61.36 20.18
CA HIS A 691 -21.30 60.78 21.14
C HIS A 691 -19.85 60.86 20.63
N ILE A 692 -18.91 60.87 21.56
CA ILE A 692 -17.47 60.87 21.26
C ILE A 692 -16.70 59.97 22.21
N GLN A 693 -15.64 59.37 21.69
CA GLN A 693 -14.73 58.52 22.43
C GLN A 693 -13.29 58.84 22.04
N GLY A 694 -12.39 58.90 23.02
CA GLY A 694 -10.97 59.12 22.74
C GLY A 694 -10.16 59.61 23.93
N TYR A 695 -8.85 59.69 23.71
CA TYR A 695 -7.87 60.00 24.76
C TYR A 695 -7.92 61.45 25.23
N TYR A 696 -8.58 62.34 24.49
CA TYR A 696 -8.85 63.70 24.95
C TYR A 696 -9.61 63.70 26.29
N PHE A 697 -10.53 62.74 26.49
CA PHE A 697 -11.32 62.61 27.70
C PHE A 697 -10.73 61.59 28.67
N ALA A 698 -10.61 60.34 28.21
CA ALA A 698 -10.21 59.23 29.07
C ALA A 698 -9.56 58.11 28.25
N LYS A 699 -8.47 57.57 28.82
CA LYS A 699 -7.87 56.32 28.35
C LYS A 699 -8.62 55.11 28.93
N PRO A 700 -8.60 53.96 28.24
CA PRO A 700 -9.12 52.71 28.79
C PRO A 700 -8.48 52.39 30.15
N ALA A 701 -9.29 52.18 31.17
CA ALA A 701 -8.83 51.92 32.53
C ALA A 701 -9.63 50.81 33.20
N SER A 702 -9.08 50.19 34.25
CA SER A 702 -9.83 49.20 35.03
C SER A 702 -11.09 49.81 35.66
N ALA A 703 -12.07 48.98 36.01
CA ALA A 703 -13.34 49.45 36.60
C ALA A 703 -13.16 50.31 37.87
N ALA A 704 -12.06 50.14 38.61
CA ALA A 704 -11.75 50.93 39.80
C ALA A 704 -11.12 52.30 39.49
N GLN A 705 -10.55 52.46 38.29
CA GLN A 705 -9.81 53.66 37.88
C GLN A 705 -10.54 54.47 36.81
N VAL A 706 -11.51 53.86 36.12
CA VAL A 706 -12.28 54.53 35.07
C VAL A 706 -13.05 55.71 35.65
N ARG A 707 -12.92 56.85 34.99
CA ARG A 707 -13.58 58.09 35.39
C ARG A 707 -14.89 58.22 34.62
N LEU A 708 -16.02 58.14 35.33
CA LEU A 708 -17.37 58.20 34.75
C LEU A 708 -18.07 59.54 34.98
N GLU A 709 -17.40 60.48 35.67
CA GLU A 709 -17.86 61.84 35.93
C GLU A 709 -16.71 62.84 35.72
N LEU A 710 -17.02 64.05 35.21
CA LEU A 710 -16.03 65.11 34.97
C LEU A 710 -15.27 65.51 36.23
#